data_AF-A0A1R4FCY2-F1
#
_entry.id   AF-A0A1R4FCY2-F1
#
_cell.length_a   1.000
_cell.length_b   1.000
_cell.length_c   1.000
_cell.angle_alpha   90.00
_cell.angle_beta   90.00
_cell.angle_gamma   90.00
#
_symmetry.space_group_name_H-M   'P 1'
#
loop_
_entity.id
_entity.type
_entity.pdbx_description
1 polymer ?
#
loop_
_entity_poly.entity_id
_entity_poly.type
_entity_poly.pdbx_seq_one_letter_code
_entity_poly.pdbx_strand_id
1 'polypeptide(L)'
;MPVSASIHPSHRTHDPGVPMELSGDIASSISASDSELRKILEDAELIPLLAALSHCTGDLSLVADHLRPTGPTTGAVPPLQGGLTPAEQDSAKEAALRGLARLRSGTCTELDLSSEKAVKPLFDFITGPGAEEYVPLLRHELGYPRDLAEPAWDAATLAPGRTLRAVVIGAGLSGLVAAHRLHQAGVDVAVVDKNAEVGGTWYENTYPGCRLDTTNFGYSYTFAQTSRWPNQYSPQRSIHGYLRTVADTTGIREHVRSSTTVTALTYDEKSSVWSIDLIGPTGSPERLDAEMVVSAVGQLNQPNVPTIPGADTFAGESWHTARWRHDIPLEGKKIAVIGTGASAFQVIPEVAKSAAEVTVYQRTPPWLLPAPDYRSPIADGMQWLLEHVPHFHRWYRLYQFWTTVEGRRDYVDVDPEWTHPVSVSRNNDELRSVLTDYLETQFAGAPEMLDSVVPTYPPGAKRMLRDDGTWATTLMREDVHLVTDGIDHIEADGIVTTDGARHEADVIIYGTGFHASEFLRTLKVTGRGGQDLHDYWSGDARAYVGATIPGFPNLFCMWGPNTNLVVNGSILQYSEISSTLLVKAAHTLLDGAQEIEVKKDVFDTFNERLDAANRMRAWGASDVSSWYKNASGRVSQNWPFSTLEFWNLTRSIDEESYDIR
;
A
#
# COMPACT_ATOMS: atom_id res chain seq x y z
N MET A 1 -26.51 -5.52 -53.40
CA MET A 1 -27.23 -5.72 -52.13
C MET A 1 -26.27 -6.38 -51.16
N PRO A 2 -25.96 -5.76 -50.02
CA PRO A 2 -24.95 -6.25 -49.08
C PRO A 2 -25.55 -7.32 -48.17
N VAL A 3 -24.81 -8.40 -47.93
CA VAL A 3 -25.16 -9.43 -46.95
C VAL A 3 -24.42 -9.11 -45.65
N SER A 4 -25.24 -8.75 -44.66
CA SER A 4 -24.92 -8.52 -43.26
C SER A 4 -24.10 -9.66 -42.66
N ALA A 5 -22.85 -9.40 -42.27
CA ALA A 5 -22.07 -10.25 -41.38
C ALA A 5 -22.33 -9.83 -39.94
N SER A 6 -23.11 -10.65 -39.24
CA SER A 6 -23.40 -10.56 -37.81
C SER A 6 -22.13 -10.83 -36.99
N ILE A 7 -21.61 -9.77 -36.36
CA ILE A 7 -20.56 -9.85 -35.33
C ILE A 7 -21.20 -10.41 -34.06
N HIS A 8 -20.82 -11.62 -33.66
CA HIS A 8 -21.12 -12.13 -32.32
C HIS A 8 -20.26 -11.40 -31.29
N PRO A 9 -20.86 -10.75 -30.27
CA PRO A 9 -20.08 -10.23 -29.15
C PRO A 9 -19.61 -11.42 -28.31
N SER A 10 -18.30 -11.64 -28.28
CA SER A 10 -17.65 -12.47 -27.27
C SER A 10 -18.09 -12.01 -25.88
N HIS A 11 -18.55 -12.94 -25.06
CA HIS A 11 -18.99 -12.73 -23.69
C HIS A 11 -17.94 -11.97 -22.87
N ARG A 12 -18.10 -10.65 -22.75
CA ARG A 12 -17.64 -9.92 -21.57
C ARG A 12 -18.50 -10.44 -20.43
N THR A 13 -17.93 -11.23 -19.53
CA THR A 13 -18.53 -11.48 -18.23
C THR A 13 -18.56 -10.13 -17.49
N HIS A 14 -19.66 -9.39 -17.67
CA HIS A 14 -20.05 -8.32 -16.76
C HIS A 14 -20.40 -8.99 -15.43
N ASP A 15 -19.40 -9.07 -14.56
CA ASP A 15 -19.64 -9.03 -13.12
C ASP A 15 -19.67 -7.53 -12.76
N PRO A 16 -20.86 -6.92 -12.58
CA PRO A 16 -20.95 -5.53 -12.19
C PRO A 16 -20.34 -5.43 -10.79
N GLY A 17 -19.15 -4.84 -10.69
CA GLY A 17 -18.49 -4.63 -9.40
C GLY A 17 -19.51 -4.11 -8.39
N VAL A 18 -19.62 -4.79 -7.25
CA VAL A 18 -20.57 -4.45 -6.19
C VAL A 18 -20.45 -2.95 -5.92
N PRO A 19 -21.54 -2.17 -6.02
CA PRO A 19 -21.51 -0.75 -5.69
C PRO A 19 -20.94 -0.57 -4.29
N MET A 20 -19.76 0.04 -4.21
CA MET A 20 -19.13 0.37 -2.94
C MET A 20 -19.68 1.70 -2.46
N GLU A 21 -20.55 1.66 -1.46
CA GLU A 21 -20.94 2.84 -0.71
C GLU A 21 -19.94 3.04 0.43
N LEU A 22 -19.46 4.28 0.60
CA LEU A 22 -18.75 4.66 1.81
C LEU A 22 -19.73 4.58 2.97
N SER A 23 -19.30 4.03 4.09
CA SER A 23 -20.19 3.89 5.24
C SER A 23 -20.50 5.27 5.83
N GLY A 24 -21.76 5.70 5.73
CA GLY A 24 -22.36 6.40 6.86
C GLY A 24 -22.69 5.36 7.92
N ASP A 25 -22.54 5.66 9.21
CA ASP A 25 -22.91 4.74 10.29
C ASP A 25 -24.44 4.53 10.25
N ILE A 26 -24.90 3.53 9.48
CA ILE A 26 -26.30 3.14 9.43
C ILE A 26 -26.55 2.28 10.66
N ALA A 27 -27.18 2.86 11.69
CA ALA A 27 -27.74 2.10 12.80
C ALA A 27 -28.90 1.23 12.29
N SER A 28 -28.59 0.08 11.68
CA SER A 28 -29.60 -0.93 11.38
C SER A 28 -30.04 -1.60 12.69
N SER A 29 -31.34 -1.70 12.91
CA SER A 29 -31.86 -2.43 14.08
C SER A 29 -31.51 -3.92 13.92
N ILE A 30 -30.69 -4.47 14.82
CA ILE A 30 -30.36 -5.89 14.83
C ILE A 30 -31.65 -6.71 15.03
N SER A 31 -32.06 -7.51 14.06
CA SER A 31 -33.24 -8.38 14.17
C SER A 31 -32.90 -9.86 14.44
N ALA A 32 -31.63 -10.24 14.29
CA ALA A 32 -31.15 -11.61 14.48
C ALA A 32 -31.39 -12.10 15.91
N SER A 33 -31.85 -13.35 16.05
CA SER A 33 -32.05 -14.06 17.32
C SER A 33 -30.72 -14.53 17.94
N ASP A 34 -30.72 -14.90 19.21
CA ASP A 34 -29.49 -15.33 19.91
C ASP A 34 -28.85 -16.59 19.31
N SER A 35 -29.65 -17.47 18.71
CA SER A 35 -29.13 -18.65 18.01
C SER A 35 -28.48 -18.28 16.67
N GLU A 36 -29.00 -17.28 15.97
CA GLU A 36 -28.39 -16.73 14.75
C GLU A 36 -27.11 -15.95 15.08
N LEU A 37 -27.14 -15.11 16.12
CA LEU A 37 -25.96 -14.35 16.58
C LEU A 37 -24.81 -15.28 16.99
N ARG A 38 -25.09 -16.41 17.65
CA ARG A 38 -24.03 -17.40 17.96
C ARG A 38 -23.36 -17.96 16.71
N LYS A 39 -24.11 -18.20 15.63
CA LYS A 39 -23.53 -18.66 14.36
C LYS A 39 -22.68 -17.57 13.71
N ILE A 40 -23.18 -16.34 13.72
CA ILE A 40 -22.46 -15.17 13.21
C ILE A 40 -21.12 -14.99 13.93
N LEU A 41 -21.10 -15.21 15.25
CA LEU A 41 -19.91 -15.06 16.09
C LEU A 41 -18.82 -16.13 15.86
N GLU A 42 -19.09 -17.20 15.10
CA GLU A 42 -18.06 -18.17 14.71
C GLU A 42 -17.05 -17.57 13.72
N ASP A 43 -17.48 -16.61 12.90
CA ASP A 43 -16.64 -15.94 11.89
C ASP A 43 -15.98 -14.65 12.42
N ALA A 44 -16.25 -14.26 13.68
CA ALA A 44 -15.92 -12.95 14.20
C ALA A 44 -14.43 -12.75 14.51
N GLU A 45 -13.95 -11.53 14.31
CA GLU A 45 -12.70 -11.04 14.90
C GLU A 45 -12.99 -10.47 16.29
N LEU A 46 -12.80 -11.30 17.32
CA LEU A 46 -13.39 -11.10 18.65
C LEU A 46 -12.82 -9.87 19.37
N ILE A 47 -11.51 -9.64 19.31
CA ILE A 47 -10.84 -8.53 19.99
C ILE A 47 -11.40 -7.16 19.55
N PRO A 48 -11.38 -6.79 18.26
CA PRO A 48 -11.97 -5.54 17.80
C PRO A 48 -13.50 -5.50 17.96
N LEU A 49 -14.19 -6.66 17.93
CA LEU A 49 -15.63 -6.71 18.14
C LEU A 49 -15.99 -6.35 19.58
N LEU A 50 -15.26 -6.86 20.57
CA LEU A 50 -15.47 -6.53 21.98
C LEU A 50 -15.22 -5.03 22.23
N ALA A 51 -14.17 -4.45 21.64
CA ALA A 51 -13.92 -3.02 21.72
C ALA A 51 -15.06 -2.19 21.10
N ALA A 52 -15.55 -2.59 19.93
CA ALA A 52 -16.69 -1.94 19.27
C ALA A 52 -17.98 -2.06 20.09
N LEU A 53 -18.30 -3.24 20.63
CA LEU A 53 -19.48 -3.42 21.46
C LEU A 53 -19.38 -2.66 22.78
N SER A 54 -18.20 -2.59 23.42
CA SER A 54 -17.98 -1.72 24.58
C SER A 54 -18.20 -0.26 24.24
N HIS A 55 -17.68 0.21 23.10
CA HIS A 55 -17.92 1.56 22.59
C HIS A 55 -19.43 1.83 22.42
N CYS A 56 -20.15 0.96 21.71
CA CYS A 56 -21.56 1.18 21.40
C CYS A 56 -22.50 1.03 22.61
N THR A 57 -22.18 0.15 23.55
CA THR A 57 -23.06 -0.18 24.68
C THR A 57 -22.77 0.59 25.96
N GLY A 58 -21.58 1.19 26.08
CA GLY A 58 -21.08 1.76 27.33
C GLY A 58 -20.57 0.72 28.34
N ASP A 59 -20.52 -0.56 27.95
CA ASP A 59 -20.19 -1.67 28.83
C ASP A 59 -18.70 -2.03 28.78
N LEU A 60 -17.93 -1.46 29.71
CA LEU A 60 -16.50 -1.77 29.84
C LEU A 60 -16.23 -3.19 30.38
N SER A 61 -17.25 -3.95 30.82
CA SER A 61 -17.05 -5.34 31.25
C SER A 61 -16.78 -6.30 30.09
N LEU A 62 -17.06 -5.89 28.84
CA LEU A 62 -16.79 -6.71 27.65
C LEU A 62 -15.29 -6.75 27.29
N VAL A 63 -14.52 -5.73 27.67
CA VAL A 63 -13.05 -5.65 27.46
C VAL A 63 -12.28 -6.07 28.70
N ALA A 64 -12.59 -7.26 29.22
CA ALA A 64 -11.99 -7.79 30.44
C ALA A 64 -10.51 -8.16 30.24
N ASP A 65 -9.69 -8.01 31.30
CA ASP A 65 -8.23 -8.24 31.22
C ASP A 65 -7.83 -9.64 30.75
N HIS A 66 -8.60 -10.67 31.12
CA HIS A 66 -8.34 -12.06 30.70
C HIS A 66 -8.66 -12.34 29.22
N LEU A 67 -9.32 -11.40 28.53
CA LEU A 67 -9.62 -11.48 27.09
C LEU A 67 -8.71 -10.58 26.27
N ARG A 68 -7.70 -9.94 26.88
CA ARG A 68 -6.73 -9.13 26.15
C ARG A 68 -5.95 -10.03 25.19
N PRO A 69 -5.66 -9.54 23.96
CA PRO A 69 -4.75 -10.26 23.09
C PRO A 69 -3.41 -10.40 23.78
N THR A 70 -2.76 -11.54 23.57
CA THR A 70 -1.33 -11.66 23.82
C THR A 70 -0.64 -10.55 23.03
N GLY A 71 0.21 -9.76 23.68
CA GLY A 71 0.96 -8.68 23.04
C GLY A 71 1.73 -9.18 21.80
N PRO A 72 2.31 -8.30 20.97
CA PRO A 72 2.90 -8.69 19.68
C PRO A 72 3.79 -9.93 19.84
N THR A 73 3.27 -11.08 19.41
CA THR A 73 3.95 -12.36 19.64
C THR A 73 5.07 -12.50 18.63
N THR A 74 6.14 -13.17 19.06
CA THR A 74 7.38 -13.39 18.29
C THR A 74 7.24 -14.42 17.16
N GLY A 75 6.01 -14.73 16.71
CA GLY A 75 5.74 -15.61 15.58
C GLY A 75 5.49 -14.90 14.24
N ALA A 76 5.89 -15.53 13.14
CA ALA A 76 5.68 -15.05 11.76
C ALA A 76 4.21 -14.85 11.37
N VAL A 77 3.34 -15.67 11.95
CA VAL A 77 1.89 -15.63 11.73
C VAL A 77 1.26 -15.00 12.97
N PRO A 78 0.49 -13.89 12.83
CA PRO A 78 -0.27 -13.34 13.93
C PRO A 78 -1.14 -14.44 14.56
N PRO A 79 -1.17 -14.56 15.89
CA PRO A 79 -1.88 -15.63 16.55
C PRO A 79 -3.38 -15.45 16.29
N LEU A 80 -4.07 -16.54 15.97
CA LEU A 80 -5.53 -16.53 15.77
C LEU A 80 -6.21 -15.88 16.99
N GLN A 81 -7.16 -14.99 16.73
CA GLN A 81 -7.91 -14.27 17.78
C GLN A 81 -7.00 -13.58 18.81
N GLY A 82 -5.84 -13.04 18.39
CA GLY A 82 -4.90 -12.39 19.31
C GLY A 82 -4.23 -13.34 20.31
N GLY A 83 -4.25 -14.65 20.06
CA GLY A 83 -3.66 -15.67 20.93
C GLY A 83 -4.54 -16.14 22.08
N LEU A 84 -5.83 -15.81 22.05
CA LEU A 84 -6.79 -16.38 22.99
C LEU A 84 -6.88 -17.90 22.86
N THR A 85 -6.88 -18.59 24.00
CA THR A 85 -7.15 -20.03 24.06
C THR A 85 -8.59 -20.34 23.64
N PRO A 86 -8.92 -21.58 23.24
CA PRO A 86 -10.30 -21.93 22.88
C PRO A 86 -11.34 -21.57 23.96
N ALA A 87 -11.01 -21.76 25.25
CA ALA A 87 -11.91 -21.40 26.36
C ALA A 87 -12.09 -19.89 26.50
N GLU A 88 -11.04 -19.09 26.27
CA GLU A 88 -11.13 -17.63 26.26
C GLU A 88 -11.90 -17.13 25.03
N GLN A 89 -11.76 -17.77 23.88
CA GLN A 89 -12.56 -17.47 22.68
C GLN A 89 -14.05 -17.73 22.93
N ASP A 90 -14.41 -18.85 23.58
CA ASP A 90 -15.80 -19.14 23.96
C ASP A 90 -16.34 -18.08 24.94
N SER A 91 -15.54 -17.67 25.93
CA SER A 91 -15.87 -16.59 26.87
C SER A 91 -16.08 -15.24 26.14
N ALA A 92 -15.21 -14.92 25.18
CA ALA A 92 -15.30 -13.73 24.35
C ALA A 92 -16.55 -13.74 23.46
N LYS A 93 -16.90 -14.88 22.85
CA LYS A 93 -18.15 -15.04 22.08
C LYS A 93 -19.38 -14.82 22.95
N GLU A 94 -19.41 -15.38 24.17
CA GLU A 94 -20.52 -15.14 25.10
C GLU A 94 -20.58 -13.68 25.58
N ALA A 95 -19.43 -13.00 25.73
CA ALA A 95 -19.39 -11.55 25.99
C ALA A 95 -19.93 -10.75 24.81
N ALA A 96 -19.50 -11.05 23.59
CA ALA A 96 -19.97 -10.41 22.37
C ALA A 96 -21.48 -10.62 22.17
N LEU A 97 -22.00 -11.82 22.46
CA LEU A 97 -23.44 -12.11 22.41
C LEU A 97 -24.23 -11.21 23.37
N ARG A 98 -23.75 -11.00 24.61
CA ARG A 98 -24.38 -10.07 25.55
C ARG A 98 -24.37 -8.63 25.03
N GLY A 99 -23.24 -8.19 24.45
CA GLY A 99 -23.13 -6.87 23.83
C GLY A 99 -24.12 -6.68 22.67
N LEU A 100 -24.20 -7.65 21.76
CA LEU A 100 -25.14 -7.65 20.63
C LEU A 100 -26.60 -7.67 21.09
N ALA A 101 -26.94 -8.47 22.12
CA ALA A 101 -28.28 -8.51 22.68
C ALA A 101 -28.70 -7.17 23.30
N ARG A 102 -27.77 -6.46 23.93
CA ARG A 102 -27.99 -5.12 24.50
C ARG A 102 -28.11 -4.05 23.42
N LEU A 103 -27.31 -4.14 22.36
CA LEU A 103 -27.43 -3.28 21.19
C LEU A 103 -28.80 -3.48 20.52
N ARG A 104 -29.23 -4.73 20.35
CA ARG A 104 -30.56 -5.10 19.83
C ARG A 104 -31.72 -4.54 20.65
N SER A 105 -31.58 -4.44 21.98
CA SER A 105 -32.66 -3.89 22.83
C SER A 105 -32.80 -2.36 22.75
N GLY A 106 -31.86 -1.66 22.11
CA GLY A 106 -31.88 -0.20 21.96
C GLY A 106 -31.62 0.58 23.26
N THR A 107 -31.24 -0.10 24.35
CA THR A 107 -31.02 0.50 25.68
C THR A 107 -29.52 0.77 25.91
N CYS A 108 -28.86 1.39 24.93
CA CYS A 108 -27.42 1.64 24.95
C CYS A 108 -27.10 3.14 25.09
N THR A 109 -25.99 3.44 25.76
CA THR A 109 -25.37 4.76 25.77
C THR A 109 -23.94 4.59 25.30
N GLU A 110 -23.64 5.14 24.12
CA GLU A 110 -22.30 5.07 23.55
C GLU A 110 -21.29 5.79 24.44
N LEU A 111 -20.06 5.26 24.46
CA LEU A 111 -18.94 5.93 25.11
C LEU A 111 -18.54 7.17 24.31
N ASP A 112 -18.38 8.29 25.00
CA ASP A 112 -17.77 9.49 24.43
C ASP A 112 -16.25 9.29 24.30
N LEU A 113 -15.81 8.82 23.13
CA LEU A 113 -14.39 8.60 22.85
C LEU A 113 -13.58 9.91 22.73
N SER A 114 -14.20 11.08 22.86
CA SER A 114 -13.47 12.34 23.08
C SER A 114 -12.85 12.40 24.49
N SER A 115 -13.41 11.66 25.45
CA SER A 115 -12.94 11.56 26.83
C SER A 115 -11.86 10.50 27.02
N GLU A 116 -10.74 10.89 27.64
CA GLU A 116 -9.64 9.97 27.97
C GLU A 116 -10.09 8.80 28.85
N LYS A 117 -10.97 9.07 29.82
CA LYS A 117 -11.52 8.05 30.74
C LYS A 117 -12.28 6.95 29.99
N ALA A 118 -12.90 7.29 28.87
CA ALA A 118 -13.70 6.36 28.08
C ALA A 118 -12.86 5.59 27.05
N VAL A 119 -11.90 6.26 26.40
CA VAL A 119 -11.09 5.65 25.33
C VAL A 119 -9.94 4.80 25.86
N LYS A 120 -9.31 5.20 26.99
CA LYS A 120 -8.11 4.53 27.51
C LYS A 120 -8.32 3.03 27.76
N PRO A 121 -9.41 2.56 28.42
CA PRO A 121 -9.61 1.13 28.63
C PRO A 121 -9.71 0.33 27.32
N LEU A 122 -10.29 0.90 26.27
CA LEU A 122 -10.43 0.23 24.97
C LEU A 122 -9.09 0.14 24.24
N PHE A 123 -8.28 1.21 24.31
CA PHE A 123 -6.94 1.20 23.76
C PHE A 123 -6.03 0.25 24.53
N ASP A 124 -5.98 0.34 25.85
CA ASP A 124 -5.19 -0.59 26.69
C ASP A 124 -5.58 -2.06 26.46
N PHE A 125 -6.87 -2.33 26.16
CA PHE A 125 -7.35 -3.66 25.83
C PHE A 125 -6.75 -4.16 24.50
N ILE A 126 -6.68 -3.31 23.47
CA ILE A 126 -6.12 -3.67 22.16
C ILE A 126 -4.59 -3.71 22.20
N THR A 127 -3.97 -2.70 22.82
CA THR A 127 -2.54 -2.46 22.69
C THR A 127 -1.70 -3.16 23.74
N GLY A 128 -2.32 -3.52 24.86
CA GLY A 128 -1.59 -3.79 26.09
C GLY A 128 -1.09 -2.49 26.76
N PRO A 129 -0.54 -2.59 27.98
CA PRO A 129 0.05 -1.44 28.68
C PRO A 129 1.33 -0.95 27.97
N GLY A 130 1.66 0.34 28.10
CA GLY A 130 2.91 0.92 27.56
C GLY A 130 2.80 1.62 26.20
N ALA A 131 1.59 1.75 25.66
CA ALA A 131 1.33 2.42 24.38
C ALA A 131 0.85 3.88 24.53
N GLU A 132 1.14 4.53 25.67
CA GLU A 132 0.62 5.87 25.99
C GLU A 132 1.00 6.92 24.93
N GLU A 133 2.22 6.85 24.39
CA GLU A 133 2.68 7.77 23.34
C GLU A 133 1.95 7.58 22.00
N TYR A 134 1.37 6.40 21.76
CA TYR A 134 0.62 6.08 20.54
C TYR A 134 -0.82 6.57 20.61
N VAL A 135 -1.36 6.92 21.78
CA VAL A 135 -2.78 7.30 21.94
C VAL A 135 -3.22 8.36 20.93
N PRO A 136 -2.47 9.46 20.67
CA PRO A 136 -2.85 10.43 19.64
C PRO A 136 -2.98 9.83 18.23
N LEU A 137 -2.04 8.96 17.85
CA LEU A 137 -2.08 8.26 16.56
C LEU A 137 -3.22 7.24 16.50
N LEU A 138 -3.48 6.50 17.59
CA LEU A 138 -4.60 5.56 17.66
C LEU A 138 -5.96 6.28 17.50
N ARG A 139 -6.10 7.49 18.05
CA ARG A 139 -7.31 8.31 17.83
C ARG A 139 -7.43 8.76 16.38
N HIS A 140 -6.30 9.13 15.75
CA HIS A 140 -6.25 9.44 14.32
C HIS A 140 -6.72 8.23 13.49
N GLU A 141 -6.18 7.04 13.75
CA GLU A 141 -6.53 5.83 13.01
C GLU A 141 -7.97 5.36 13.23
N LEU A 142 -8.54 5.57 14.43
CA LEU A 142 -9.94 5.28 14.70
C LEU A 142 -10.88 6.24 13.95
N GLY A 143 -10.47 7.51 13.79
CA GLY A 143 -11.20 8.52 13.02
C GLY A 143 -12.60 8.86 13.57
N TYR A 144 -12.80 8.74 14.89
CA TYR A 144 -14.08 8.97 15.57
C TYR A 144 -13.90 9.84 16.84
N PRO A 145 -14.84 10.74 17.20
CA PRO A 145 -16.14 11.04 16.55
C PRO A 145 -16.03 11.84 15.25
N ARG A 146 -14.84 12.28 14.89
CA ARG A 146 -14.56 12.99 13.65
C ARG A 146 -13.22 12.57 13.08
N ASP A 147 -13.04 12.91 11.82
CA ASP A 147 -11.75 12.89 11.16
C ASP A 147 -10.80 13.92 11.80
N LEU A 148 -9.65 13.47 12.31
CA LEU A 148 -8.66 14.34 12.95
C LEU A 148 -7.65 14.94 11.97
N ALA A 149 -7.62 14.44 10.72
CA ALA A 149 -6.78 14.98 9.65
C ALA A 149 -7.50 16.04 8.81
N GLU A 150 -8.81 16.23 9.01
CA GLU A 150 -9.57 17.32 8.38
C GLU A 150 -8.99 18.69 8.80
N PRO A 151 -8.75 19.62 7.85
CA PRO A 151 -8.28 20.97 8.17
C PRO A 151 -9.24 21.71 9.11
N ALA A 152 -8.72 22.22 10.23
CA ALA A 152 -9.49 23.01 11.20
C ALA A 152 -9.63 24.51 10.82
N TRP A 153 -9.29 24.86 9.58
CA TRP A 153 -9.25 26.22 9.06
C TRP A 153 -9.65 26.20 7.58
N ASP A 154 -10.06 27.36 7.08
CA ASP A 154 -10.47 27.57 5.69
C ASP A 154 -9.75 28.80 5.12
N ALA A 155 -9.29 28.71 3.87
CA ALA A 155 -8.49 29.73 3.20
C ALA A 155 -9.21 31.08 3.11
N ALA A 156 -10.52 31.09 2.85
CA ALA A 156 -11.28 32.34 2.72
C ALA A 156 -11.37 33.10 4.05
N THR A 157 -11.35 32.38 5.17
CA THR A 157 -11.31 32.97 6.52
C THR A 157 -9.90 33.36 6.93
N LEU A 158 -8.90 32.49 6.67
CA LEU A 158 -7.51 32.69 7.07
C LEU A 158 -6.86 33.87 6.35
N ALA A 159 -7.05 33.97 5.02
CA ALA A 159 -6.45 35.02 4.20
C ALA A 159 -7.48 35.61 3.21
N PRO A 160 -8.43 36.44 3.68
CA PRO A 160 -9.48 36.99 2.83
C PRO A 160 -8.94 37.75 1.62
N GLY A 161 -9.37 37.37 0.41
CA GLY A 161 -8.94 38.00 -0.83
C GLY A 161 -7.60 37.50 -1.39
N ARG A 162 -6.97 36.52 -0.74
CA ARG A 162 -5.81 35.79 -1.26
C ARG A 162 -6.24 34.38 -1.68
N THR A 163 -5.79 33.94 -2.84
CA THR A 163 -5.97 32.58 -3.33
C THR A 163 -4.62 31.90 -3.41
N LEU A 164 -4.50 30.70 -2.84
CA LEU A 164 -3.34 29.84 -3.03
C LEU A 164 -3.69 28.80 -4.10
N ARG A 165 -2.90 28.71 -5.16
CA ARG A 165 -3.04 27.68 -6.19
C ARG A 165 -2.08 26.54 -5.90
N ALA A 166 -2.62 25.33 -5.89
CA ALA A 166 -1.85 24.10 -5.75
C ALA A 166 -2.09 23.18 -6.94
N VAL A 167 -1.01 22.65 -7.52
CA VAL A 167 -1.08 21.61 -8.54
C VAL A 167 -0.59 20.29 -7.98
N VAL A 168 -1.47 19.29 -7.99
CA VAL A 168 -1.17 17.91 -7.60
C VAL A 168 -0.94 17.07 -8.86
N ILE A 169 0.22 16.42 -8.96
CA ILE A 169 0.63 15.64 -10.13
C ILE A 169 0.43 14.15 -9.83
N GLY A 170 -0.58 13.55 -10.45
CA GLY A 170 -1.03 12.18 -10.23
C GLY A 170 -2.34 12.14 -9.44
N ALA A 171 -3.29 11.36 -9.92
CA ALA A 171 -4.59 11.05 -9.33
C ALA A 171 -4.67 9.56 -8.89
N GLY A 172 -3.52 9.02 -8.47
CA GLY A 172 -3.47 7.81 -7.65
C GLY A 172 -3.87 8.09 -6.20
N LEU A 173 -3.72 7.10 -5.33
CA LEU A 173 -4.11 7.24 -3.93
C LEU A 173 -3.50 8.50 -3.26
N SER A 174 -2.18 8.71 -3.36
CA SER A 174 -1.55 9.85 -2.69
C SER A 174 -2.08 11.19 -3.20
N GLY A 175 -2.27 11.31 -4.51
CA GLY A 175 -2.80 12.53 -5.11
C GLY A 175 -4.26 12.81 -4.74
N LEU A 176 -5.10 11.78 -4.66
CA LEU A 176 -6.50 11.93 -4.25
C LEU A 176 -6.61 12.47 -2.82
N VAL A 177 -5.82 11.95 -1.87
CA VAL A 177 -5.87 12.43 -0.48
C VAL A 177 -5.25 13.82 -0.33
N ALA A 178 -4.15 14.13 -1.04
CA ALA A 178 -3.61 15.49 -1.06
C ALA A 178 -4.61 16.51 -1.58
N ALA A 179 -5.20 16.22 -2.75
CA ALA A 179 -6.18 17.10 -3.36
C ALA A 179 -7.40 17.28 -2.45
N HIS A 180 -7.90 16.18 -1.86
CA HIS A 180 -9.01 16.24 -0.91
C HIS A 180 -8.72 17.15 0.28
N ARG A 181 -7.59 16.97 0.96
CA ARG A 181 -7.25 17.78 2.14
C ARG A 181 -6.98 19.24 1.83
N LEU A 182 -6.32 19.53 0.71
CA LEU A 182 -6.08 20.90 0.27
C LEU A 182 -7.41 21.57 -0.13
N HIS A 183 -8.28 20.85 -0.84
CA HIS A 183 -9.61 21.36 -1.23
C HIS A 183 -10.50 21.61 -0.01
N GLN A 184 -10.51 20.72 0.99
CA GLN A 184 -11.23 20.95 2.26
C GLN A 184 -10.75 22.23 2.97
N ALA A 185 -9.47 22.58 2.85
CA ALA A 185 -8.91 23.80 3.42
C ALA A 185 -9.21 25.06 2.58
N GLY A 186 -9.96 24.96 1.48
CA GLY A 186 -10.29 26.08 0.59
C GLY A 186 -9.16 26.50 -0.37
N VAL A 187 -8.13 25.66 -0.56
CA VAL A 187 -7.07 25.90 -1.54
C VAL A 187 -7.61 25.69 -2.97
N ASP A 188 -7.17 26.50 -3.92
CA ASP A 188 -7.50 26.31 -5.34
C ASP A 188 -6.65 25.18 -5.92
N VAL A 189 -7.23 23.98 -6.01
CA VAL A 189 -6.53 22.75 -6.38
C VAL A 189 -6.86 22.34 -7.82
N ALA A 190 -5.81 22.09 -8.60
CA ALA A 190 -5.88 21.34 -9.85
C ALA A 190 -5.09 20.04 -9.73
N VAL A 191 -5.68 18.93 -10.19
CA VAL A 191 -5.01 17.63 -10.26
C VAL A 191 -4.73 17.29 -11.72
N VAL A 192 -3.53 16.82 -12.05
CA VAL A 192 -3.16 16.44 -13.42
C VAL A 192 -2.71 14.98 -13.43
N ASP A 193 -3.33 14.14 -14.26
CA ASP A 193 -2.95 12.73 -14.40
C ASP A 193 -2.88 12.31 -15.88
N LYS A 194 -1.82 11.56 -16.22
CA LYS A 194 -1.60 11.00 -17.56
C LYS A 194 -2.63 9.94 -17.94
N ASN A 195 -3.23 9.28 -16.96
CA ASN A 195 -4.21 8.23 -17.13
C ASN A 195 -5.58 8.83 -17.42
N ALA A 196 -6.44 8.08 -18.10
CA ALA A 196 -7.79 8.53 -18.46
C ALA A 196 -8.76 8.53 -17.27
N GLU A 197 -8.39 7.87 -16.16
CA GLU A 197 -9.21 7.71 -14.97
C GLU A 197 -8.31 7.69 -13.73
N VAL A 198 -8.89 8.08 -12.58
CA VAL A 198 -8.22 8.05 -11.28
C VAL A 198 -7.88 6.61 -10.86
N GLY A 199 -6.93 6.47 -9.93
CA GLY A 199 -6.61 5.19 -9.29
C GLY A 199 -5.13 4.79 -9.35
N GLY A 200 -4.33 5.43 -10.20
CA GLY A 200 -2.88 5.21 -10.28
C GLY A 200 -2.52 3.74 -10.52
N THR A 201 -1.77 3.12 -9.60
CA THR A 201 -1.40 1.69 -9.65
C THR A 201 -2.58 0.78 -9.94
N TRP A 202 -3.75 1.06 -9.34
CA TRP A 202 -4.95 0.25 -9.48
C TRP A 202 -5.72 0.54 -10.76
N TYR A 203 -5.39 1.61 -11.49
CA TYR A 203 -5.85 1.77 -12.87
C TYR A 203 -4.92 1.05 -13.86
N GLU A 204 -3.61 1.14 -13.65
CA GLU A 204 -2.62 0.61 -14.62
C GLU A 204 -2.45 -0.91 -14.57
N ASN A 205 -2.41 -1.51 -13.39
CA ASN A 205 -2.08 -2.93 -13.24
C ASN A 205 -3.33 -3.80 -13.34
N THR A 206 -3.64 -4.26 -14.55
CA THR A 206 -4.85 -5.06 -14.83
C THR A 206 -4.54 -6.52 -15.18
N TYR A 207 -3.34 -6.99 -14.83
CA TYR A 207 -2.94 -8.38 -15.02
C TYR A 207 -3.77 -9.34 -14.16
N PRO A 208 -4.00 -10.60 -14.59
CA PRO A 208 -4.82 -11.55 -13.86
C PRO A 208 -4.19 -11.89 -12.52
N GLY A 209 -5.01 -11.96 -11.47
CA GLY A 209 -4.55 -12.21 -10.10
C GLY A 209 -4.08 -10.97 -9.35
N CYS A 210 -4.00 -9.79 -10.00
CA CYS A 210 -3.60 -8.53 -9.34
C CYS A 210 -4.48 -8.24 -8.12
N ARG A 211 -3.87 -8.18 -6.93
CA ARG A 211 -4.59 -8.03 -5.66
C ARG A 211 -3.68 -7.51 -4.53
N LEU A 212 -4.30 -7.08 -3.44
CA LEU A 212 -3.59 -6.59 -2.26
C LEU A 212 -2.77 -7.67 -1.54
N ASP A 213 -1.74 -7.23 -0.80
CA ASP A 213 -0.97 -8.00 0.19
C ASP A 213 -1.15 -7.46 1.64
N THR A 214 -1.78 -6.29 1.76
CA THR A 214 -2.27 -5.66 2.99
C THR A 214 -3.78 -5.80 3.07
N THR A 215 -4.34 -5.97 4.26
CA THR A 215 -5.80 -6.09 4.43
C THR A 215 -6.52 -4.82 3.97
N ASN A 216 -7.75 -4.96 3.44
CA ASN A 216 -8.50 -3.82 2.91
C ASN A 216 -8.72 -2.71 3.93
N PHE A 217 -9.03 -3.08 5.17
CA PHE A 217 -9.25 -2.09 6.23
C PHE A 217 -7.96 -1.37 6.60
N GLY A 218 -6.77 -1.97 6.42
CA GLY A 218 -5.46 -1.31 6.52
C GLY A 218 -5.06 -0.55 5.25
N TYR A 219 -5.73 -0.81 4.13
CA TYR A 219 -5.52 -0.21 2.81
C TYR A 219 -6.75 0.59 2.35
N SER A 220 -7.24 1.47 3.23
CA SER A 220 -8.36 2.39 2.97
C SER A 220 -8.20 3.65 3.83
N TYR A 221 -8.74 4.79 3.38
CA TYR A 221 -8.60 6.07 4.09
C TYR A 221 -9.43 6.07 5.37
N THR A 222 -8.91 6.67 6.44
CA THR A 222 -9.62 6.69 7.74
C THR A 222 -10.99 7.37 7.65
N PHE A 223 -11.13 8.37 6.79
CA PHE A 223 -12.37 9.13 6.55
C PHE A 223 -13.31 8.48 5.53
N ALA A 224 -12.85 7.48 4.78
CA ALA A 224 -13.61 6.82 3.73
C ALA A 224 -13.54 5.30 3.89
N GLN A 225 -13.98 4.81 5.05
CA GLN A 225 -14.14 3.38 5.30
C GLN A 225 -15.41 2.83 4.63
N THR A 226 -15.43 1.51 4.46
CA THR A 226 -16.58 0.77 3.95
C THR A 226 -16.64 -0.60 4.62
N SER A 227 -17.85 -1.07 4.87
CA SER A 227 -18.13 -2.38 5.45
C SER A 227 -18.29 -3.48 4.41
N ARG A 228 -18.28 -3.16 3.10
CA ARG A 228 -18.65 -4.07 2.01
C ARG A 228 -17.47 -4.53 1.15
N TRP A 229 -16.35 -4.85 1.78
CA TRP A 229 -15.22 -5.44 1.08
C TRP A 229 -15.51 -6.89 0.68
N PRO A 230 -15.19 -7.33 -0.55
CA PRO A 230 -15.49 -8.71 -0.97
C PRO A 230 -14.55 -9.75 -0.36
N ASN A 231 -13.33 -9.36 0.02
CA ASN A 231 -12.29 -10.24 0.56
C ASN A 231 -11.58 -9.54 1.73
N GLN A 232 -10.67 -10.21 2.43
CA GLN A 232 -9.72 -9.53 3.32
C GLN A 232 -8.62 -8.81 2.54
N TYR A 233 -8.21 -9.39 1.41
CA TYR A 233 -7.25 -8.83 0.47
C TYR A 233 -7.96 -8.73 -0.88
N SER A 234 -8.44 -7.55 -1.27
CA SER A 234 -9.29 -7.47 -2.47
C SER A 234 -8.49 -7.53 -3.78
N PRO A 235 -9.10 -8.03 -4.87
CA PRO A 235 -8.55 -7.91 -6.22
C PRO A 235 -8.53 -6.44 -6.66
N GLN A 236 -7.68 -6.15 -7.66
CA GLN A 236 -7.47 -4.79 -8.19
C GLN A 236 -8.76 -4.06 -8.51
N ARG A 237 -9.73 -4.72 -9.16
CA ARG A 237 -11.00 -4.08 -9.57
C ARG A 237 -11.76 -3.46 -8.40
N SER A 238 -11.70 -4.07 -7.23
CA SER A 238 -12.39 -3.59 -6.02
C SER A 238 -11.68 -2.37 -5.45
N ILE A 239 -10.34 -2.35 -5.46
CA ILE A 239 -9.57 -1.19 -4.99
C ILE A 239 -9.68 -0.03 -5.97
N HIS A 240 -9.71 -0.30 -7.27
CA HIS A 240 -9.98 0.72 -8.28
C HIS A 240 -11.39 1.31 -8.12
N GLY A 241 -12.40 0.46 -7.91
CA GLY A 241 -13.77 0.87 -7.59
C GLY A 241 -13.83 1.76 -6.35
N TYR A 242 -13.16 1.36 -5.27
CA TYR A 242 -13.03 2.14 -4.05
C TYR A 242 -12.48 3.56 -4.30
N LEU A 243 -11.33 3.67 -4.99
CA LEU A 243 -10.71 4.96 -5.25
C LEU A 243 -11.56 5.86 -6.15
N ARG A 244 -12.32 5.27 -7.10
CA ARG A 244 -13.31 6.01 -7.90
C ARG A 244 -14.45 6.52 -7.03
N THR A 245 -15.03 5.68 -6.17
CA THR A 245 -16.04 6.12 -5.19
C THR A 245 -15.50 7.27 -4.34
N VAL A 246 -14.29 7.17 -3.79
CA VAL A 246 -13.69 8.24 -2.98
C VAL A 246 -13.57 9.53 -3.79
N ALA A 247 -13.04 9.47 -5.01
CA ALA A 247 -12.91 10.66 -5.86
C ALA A 247 -14.26 11.30 -6.19
N ASP A 248 -15.31 10.49 -6.40
CA ASP A 248 -16.67 10.96 -6.66
C ASP A 248 -17.30 11.60 -5.41
N THR A 249 -17.24 10.93 -4.25
CA THR A 249 -17.89 11.38 -3.00
C THR A 249 -17.21 12.57 -2.37
N THR A 250 -15.90 12.74 -2.59
CA THR A 250 -15.13 13.89 -2.09
C THR A 250 -15.18 15.10 -3.03
N GLY A 251 -15.78 14.95 -4.22
CA GLY A 251 -15.77 15.98 -5.26
C GLY A 251 -14.42 16.13 -5.98
N ILE A 252 -13.37 15.41 -5.60
CA ILE A 252 -12.05 15.62 -6.22
C ILE A 252 -11.99 15.26 -7.70
N ARG A 253 -12.87 14.38 -8.18
CA ARG A 253 -12.89 13.98 -9.59
C ARG A 253 -13.07 15.16 -10.56
N GLU A 254 -13.85 16.18 -10.22
CA GLU A 254 -14.06 17.36 -11.07
C GLU A 254 -12.82 18.27 -11.16
N HIS A 255 -11.88 18.13 -10.22
CA HIS A 255 -10.59 18.84 -10.22
C HIS A 255 -9.51 18.11 -11.03
N VAL A 256 -9.80 16.91 -11.57
CA VAL A 256 -8.82 16.10 -12.31
C VAL A 256 -8.83 16.41 -13.80
N ARG A 257 -7.70 16.90 -14.30
CA ARG A 257 -7.36 16.96 -15.73
C ARG A 257 -6.74 15.63 -16.13
N SER A 258 -7.58 14.68 -16.56
CA SER A 258 -7.14 13.34 -16.99
C SER A 258 -6.55 13.36 -18.39
N SER A 259 -5.88 12.26 -18.78
CA SER A 259 -5.19 12.12 -20.07
C SER A 259 -4.24 13.29 -20.39
N THR A 260 -3.66 13.89 -19.34
CA THR A 260 -2.83 15.10 -19.42
C THR A 260 -1.52 14.83 -18.70
N THR A 261 -0.39 15.03 -19.38
CA THR A 261 0.93 14.68 -18.83
C THR A 261 1.69 15.94 -18.45
N VAL A 262 2.14 16.05 -17.20
CA VAL A 262 3.16 17.05 -16.82
C VAL A 262 4.51 16.61 -17.37
N THR A 263 5.20 17.52 -18.04
CA THR A 263 6.51 17.26 -18.68
C THR A 263 7.65 18.04 -18.05
N ALA A 264 7.39 19.23 -17.51
CA ALA A 264 8.41 20.00 -16.81
C ALA A 264 7.82 20.89 -15.69
N LEU A 265 8.63 21.13 -14.67
CA LEU A 265 8.44 22.10 -13.60
C LEU A 265 9.62 23.07 -13.61
N THR A 266 9.35 24.37 -13.64
CA THR A 266 10.39 25.41 -13.55
C THR A 266 10.01 26.43 -12.49
N TYR A 267 10.87 26.59 -11.48
CA TYR A 267 10.66 27.56 -10.42
C TYR A 267 11.07 28.97 -10.85
N ASP A 268 10.18 29.95 -10.68
CA ASP A 268 10.49 31.38 -10.84
C ASP A 268 10.72 32.03 -9.47
N GLU A 269 11.98 32.34 -9.18
CA GLU A 269 12.40 32.99 -7.93
C GLU A 269 11.86 34.41 -7.76
N LYS A 270 11.47 35.11 -8.83
CA LYS A 270 10.97 36.49 -8.72
C LYS A 270 9.53 36.53 -8.23
N SER A 271 8.74 35.54 -8.57
CA SER A 271 7.32 35.45 -8.22
C SER A 271 7.02 34.37 -7.18
N SER A 272 8.01 33.57 -6.79
CA SER A 272 7.87 32.41 -5.89
C SER A 272 6.82 31.40 -6.38
N VAL A 273 6.78 31.16 -7.68
CA VAL A 273 5.75 30.35 -8.36
C VAL A 273 6.42 29.32 -9.26
N TRP A 274 5.82 28.13 -9.34
CA TRP A 274 6.18 27.09 -10.28
C TRP A 274 5.41 27.25 -11.58
N SER A 275 6.14 27.24 -12.70
CA SER A 275 5.55 27.08 -14.03
C SER A 275 5.59 25.61 -14.44
N ILE A 276 4.45 25.10 -14.92
CA ILE A 276 4.17 23.67 -15.06
C ILE A 276 3.76 23.41 -16.50
N ASP A 277 4.63 22.75 -17.26
CA ASP A 277 4.41 22.45 -18.67
C ASP A 277 3.67 21.12 -18.82
N LEU A 278 2.58 21.16 -19.60
CA LEU A 278 1.66 20.06 -19.79
C LEU A 278 1.53 19.69 -21.26
N ILE A 279 1.19 18.43 -21.52
CA ILE A 279 0.68 17.96 -22.81
C ILE A 279 -0.74 17.45 -22.58
N GLY A 280 -1.72 18.13 -23.18
CA GLY A 280 -3.13 17.78 -23.08
C GLY A 280 -3.50 16.54 -23.91
N PRO A 281 -4.76 16.06 -23.85
CA PRO A 281 -5.20 14.83 -24.49
C PRO A 281 -5.05 14.82 -26.03
N THR A 282 -4.98 16.00 -26.65
CA THR A 282 -4.79 16.17 -28.11
C THR A 282 -3.33 16.32 -28.52
N GLY A 283 -2.39 16.27 -27.58
CA GLY A 283 -0.97 16.57 -27.80
C GLY A 283 -0.64 18.06 -27.74
N SER A 284 -1.62 18.93 -27.43
CA SER A 284 -1.42 20.37 -27.32
C SER A 284 -0.57 20.74 -26.10
N PRO A 285 0.47 21.59 -26.25
CA PRO A 285 1.18 22.14 -25.12
C PRO A 285 0.28 23.11 -24.36
N GLU A 286 0.27 22.98 -23.03
CA GLU A 286 -0.42 23.87 -22.10
C GLU A 286 0.51 24.23 -20.94
N ARG A 287 0.17 25.27 -20.19
CA ARG A 287 0.92 25.70 -19.02
C ARG A 287 -0.01 26.07 -17.88
N LEU A 288 0.36 25.66 -16.67
CA LEU A 288 -0.24 26.12 -15.42
C LEU A 288 0.84 26.79 -14.58
N ASP A 289 0.42 27.71 -13.71
CA ASP A 289 1.29 28.31 -12.72
C ASP A 289 0.66 28.13 -11.32
N ALA A 290 1.48 27.73 -10.35
CA ALA A 290 1.03 27.46 -8.99
C ALA A 290 2.08 27.85 -7.95
N GLU A 291 1.64 28.39 -6.81
CA GLU A 291 2.53 28.67 -5.68
C GLU A 291 3.00 27.38 -5.01
N MET A 292 2.17 26.34 -5.01
CA MET A 292 2.45 25.03 -4.42
C MET A 292 2.36 23.90 -5.45
N VAL A 293 3.35 23.00 -5.46
CA VAL A 293 3.33 21.80 -6.31
C VAL A 293 3.49 20.55 -5.46
N VAL A 294 2.62 19.57 -5.68
CA VAL A 294 2.65 18.27 -5.00
C VAL A 294 2.92 17.18 -6.03
N SER A 295 4.08 16.55 -5.94
CA SER A 295 4.40 15.36 -6.72
C SER A 295 3.78 14.12 -6.08
N ALA A 296 2.76 13.54 -6.71
CA ALA A 296 2.13 12.27 -6.34
C ALA A 296 2.25 11.24 -7.48
N VAL A 297 3.35 11.29 -8.22
CA VAL A 297 3.60 10.48 -9.43
C VAL A 297 3.82 8.99 -9.15
N GLY A 298 4.02 8.61 -7.88
CA GLY A 298 4.24 7.23 -7.42
C GLY A 298 5.64 6.68 -7.73
N GLN A 299 5.99 5.55 -7.11
CA GLN A 299 7.31 4.91 -7.26
C GLN A 299 7.28 3.66 -8.18
N LEU A 300 6.15 2.96 -8.26
CA LEU A 300 6.03 1.63 -8.87
C LEU A 300 5.10 1.62 -10.08
N ASN A 301 5.37 2.46 -11.07
CA ASN A 301 4.54 2.56 -12.29
C ASN A 301 5.34 2.59 -13.62
N GLN A 302 6.65 2.86 -13.58
CA GLN A 302 7.53 2.80 -14.75
C GLN A 302 8.11 1.39 -14.89
N PRO A 303 7.63 0.58 -15.85
CA PRO A 303 8.05 -0.81 -16.00
C PRO A 303 9.55 -0.93 -16.23
N ASN A 304 10.21 -1.87 -15.56
CA ASN A 304 11.62 -2.19 -15.80
C ASN A 304 11.71 -3.46 -16.65
N VAL A 305 11.81 -3.29 -17.97
CA VAL A 305 12.01 -4.41 -18.90
C VAL A 305 13.51 -4.65 -19.07
N PRO A 306 14.04 -5.83 -18.70
CA PRO A 306 15.48 -6.09 -18.81
C PRO A 306 15.93 -6.09 -20.27
N THR A 307 17.13 -5.57 -20.51
CA THR A 307 17.79 -5.73 -21.80
C THR A 307 18.38 -7.13 -21.90
N ILE A 308 17.73 -8.01 -22.66
CA ILE A 308 18.18 -9.38 -22.93
C ILE A 308 18.56 -9.46 -24.42
N PRO A 309 19.73 -9.99 -24.80
CA PRO A 309 20.10 -10.15 -26.20
C PRO A 309 19.02 -10.90 -26.99
N GLY A 310 18.67 -10.40 -28.18
CA GLY A 310 17.68 -11.01 -29.07
C GLY A 310 16.20 -10.75 -28.73
N ALA A 311 15.91 -10.04 -27.63
CA ALA A 311 14.53 -9.70 -27.23
C ALA A 311 13.73 -8.96 -28.32
N ASP A 312 14.39 -8.13 -29.12
CA ASP A 312 13.82 -7.36 -30.23
C ASP A 312 13.52 -8.21 -31.47
N THR A 313 14.04 -9.44 -31.53
CA THR A 313 13.84 -10.39 -32.64
C THR A 313 12.90 -11.54 -32.32
N PHE A 314 12.34 -11.59 -31.11
CA PHE A 314 11.32 -12.56 -30.73
C PHE A 314 10.10 -12.41 -31.65
N ALA A 315 9.69 -13.50 -32.30
CA ALA A 315 8.60 -13.52 -33.27
C ALA A 315 7.21 -13.61 -32.60
N GLY A 316 7.16 -14.02 -31.33
CA GLY A 316 5.95 -14.04 -30.52
C GLY A 316 5.61 -12.69 -29.88
N GLU A 317 4.62 -12.68 -29.00
CA GLU A 317 4.21 -11.46 -28.30
C GLU A 317 4.95 -11.32 -26.98
N SER A 318 5.34 -10.10 -26.62
CA SER A 318 5.96 -9.84 -25.31
C SER A 318 5.45 -8.55 -24.67
N TRP A 319 5.23 -8.59 -23.35
CA TRP A 319 4.80 -7.41 -22.60
C TRP A 319 5.15 -7.49 -21.12
N HIS A 320 5.16 -6.34 -20.46
CA HIS A 320 5.32 -6.24 -19.01
C HIS A 320 3.96 -6.33 -18.30
N THR A 321 3.91 -6.91 -17.10
CA THR A 321 2.66 -7.09 -16.32
C THR A 321 1.88 -5.78 -16.11
N ALA A 322 2.58 -4.66 -15.92
CA ALA A 322 2.01 -3.31 -15.78
C ALA A 322 1.40 -2.73 -17.08
N ARG A 323 1.54 -3.41 -18.21
CA ARG A 323 0.97 -3.03 -19.53
C ARG A 323 0.28 -4.25 -20.13
N TRP A 324 -0.61 -4.87 -19.35
CA TRP A 324 -1.25 -6.13 -19.71
C TRP A 324 -2.02 -6.07 -21.04
N ARG A 325 -1.78 -7.04 -21.91
CA ARG A 325 -2.41 -7.18 -23.24
C ARG A 325 -3.65 -8.08 -23.15
N HIS A 326 -4.81 -7.46 -22.95
CA HIS A 326 -6.11 -8.17 -22.90
C HIS A 326 -6.58 -8.72 -24.26
N ASP A 327 -5.95 -8.28 -25.34
CA ASP A 327 -6.25 -8.66 -26.72
C ASP A 327 -5.58 -9.97 -27.18
N ILE A 328 -4.62 -10.49 -26.40
CA ILE A 328 -3.88 -11.71 -26.72
C ILE A 328 -4.41 -12.89 -25.89
N PRO A 329 -5.08 -13.89 -26.49
CA PRO A 329 -5.49 -15.09 -25.77
C PRO A 329 -4.26 -15.94 -25.41
N LEU A 330 -4.26 -16.47 -24.19
CA LEU A 330 -3.16 -17.29 -23.66
C LEU A 330 -3.41 -18.80 -23.77
N GLU A 331 -4.63 -19.20 -24.11
CA GLU A 331 -5.06 -20.60 -24.15
C GLU A 331 -4.24 -21.40 -25.18
N GLY A 332 -3.69 -22.54 -24.74
CA GLY A 332 -2.91 -23.45 -25.57
C GLY A 332 -1.54 -22.92 -26.01
N LYS A 333 -1.09 -21.78 -25.49
CA LYS A 333 0.24 -21.21 -25.78
C LYS A 333 1.31 -21.69 -24.80
N LYS A 334 2.56 -21.74 -25.25
CA LYS A 334 3.74 -21.86 -24.39
C LYS A 334 4.14 -20.48 -23.90
N ILE A 335 4.17 -20.29 -22.59
CA ILE A 335 4.35 -18.95 -21.99
C ILE A 335 5.59 -18.93 -21.11
N ALA A 336 6.52 -18.05 -21.44
CA ALA A 336 7.65 -17.72 -20.59
C ALA A 336 7.28 -16.56 -19.66
N VAL A 337 7.45 -16.74 -18.34
CA VAL A 337 7.30 -15.66 -17.36
C VAL A 337 8.65 -15.37 -16.73
N ILE A 338 9.17 -14.16 -16.94
CA ILE A 338 10.47 -13.74 -16.42
C ILE A 338 10.28 -12.98 -15.10
N GLY A 339 10.82 -13.54 -14.03
CA GLY A 339 10.74 -13.01 -12.67
C GLY A 339 9.73 -13.75 -11.79
N THR A 340 9.92 -13.65 -10.48
CA THR A 340 9.06 -14.25 -9.44
C THR A 340 8.74 -13.25 -8.32
N GLY A 341 8.83 -11.94 -8.63
CA GLY A 341 8.36 -10.88 -7.75
C GLY A 341 6.82 -10.87 -7.65
N ALA A 342 6.27 -9.96 -6.84
CA ALA A 342 4.85 -9.92 -6.51
C ALA A 342 3.90 -10.01 -7.73
N SER A 343 4.21 -9.32 -8.84
CA SER A 343 3.38 -9.40 -10.05
C SER A 343 3.43 -10.79 -10.69
N ALA A 344 4.62 -11.36 -10.92
CA ALA A 344 4.72 -12.69 -11.50
C ALA A 344 4.12 -13.77 -10.60
N PHE A 345 4.33 -13.66 -9.29
CA PHE A 345 3.74 -14.55 -8.28
C PHE A 345 2.22 -14.64 -8.39
N GLN A 346 1.56 -13.53 -8.69
CA GLN A 346 0.10 -13.48 -8.89
C GLN A 346 -0.32 -13.92 -10.30
N VAL A 347 0.47 -13.61 -11.34
CA VAL A 347 0.17 -13.92 -12.74
C VAL A 347 0.31 -15.41 -13.05
N ILE A 348 1.39 -16.05 -12.59
CA ILE A 348 1.75 -17.42 -12.98
C ILE A 348 0.62 -18.43 -12.68
N PRO A 349 0.01 -18.46 -11.48
CA PRO A 349 -1.12 -19.35 -11.21
C PRO A 349 -2.33 -19.12 -12.10
N GLU A 350 -2.59 -17.88 -12.51
CA GLU A 350 -3.71 -17.56 -13.37
C GLU A 350 -3.46 -17.97 -14.83
N VAL A 351 -2.24 -17.77 -15.32
CA VAL A 351 -1.83 -18.14 -16.66
C VAL A 351 -1.77 -19.67 -16.83
N ALA A 352 -1.23 -20.38 -15.84
CA ALA A 352 -1.12 -21.84 -15.83
C ALA A 352 -2.48 -22.57 -15.89
N LYS A 353 -3.61 -21.89 -15.67
CA LYS A 353 -4.95 -22.47 -15.82
C LYS A 353 -5.32 -22.79 -17.27
N SER A 354 -4.70 -22.13 -18.25
CA SER A 354 -5.11 -22.22 -19.67
C SER A 354 -3.96 -22.33 -20.67
N ALA A 355 -2.73 -21.97 -20.28
CA ALA A 355 -1.55 -22.17 -21.11
C ALA A 355 -1.34 -23.66 -21.43
N ALA A 356 -0.69 -23.97 -22.55
CA ALA A 356 -0.22 -25.33 -22.81
C ALA A 356 0.95 -25.70 -21.89
N GLU A 357 1.89 -24.78 -21.71
CA GLU A 357 3.04 -24.91 -20.82
C GLU A 357 3.40 -23.52 -20.27
N VAL A 358 3.88 -23.45 -19.03
CA VAL A 358 4.42 -22.22 -18.43
C VAL A 358 5.85 -22.45 -17.96
N THR A 359 6.82 -21.73 -18.53
CA THR A 359 8.21 -21.72 -18.05
C THR A 359 8.46 -20.48 -17.20
N VAL A 360 8.82 -20.67 -15.93
CA VAL A 360 9.05 -19.63 -14.93
C VAL A 360 10.55 -19.43 -14.75
N TYR A 361 11.06 -18.24 -15.11
CA TYR A 361 12.47 -17.90 -14.94
C TYR A 361 12.67 -17.18 -13.61
N GLN A 362 13.26 -17.90 -12.64
CA GLN A 362 13.47 -17.43 -11.29
C GLN A 362 14.95 -17.15 -11.03
N ARG A 363 15.28 -15.87 -10.81
CA ARG A 363 16.62 -15.50 -10.32
C ARG A 363 16.77 -15.66 -8.80
N THR A 364 15.71 -15.38 -8.05
CA THR A 364 15.75 -15.41 -6.59
C THR A 364 14.35 -15.70 -6.06
N PRO A 365 14.13 -16.74 -5.23
CA PRO A 365 12.80 -17.06 -4.73
C PRO A 365 12.30 -16.02 -3.70
N PRO A 366 10.98 -15.75 -3.64
CA PRO A 366 10.38 -14.92 -2.61
C PRO A 366 10.14 -15.70 -1.31
N TRP A 367 10.21 -15.01 -0.17
CA TRP A 367 9.65 -15.53 1.08
C TRP A 367 8.12 -15.51 1.04
N LEU A 368 7.47 -16.61 1.44
CA LEU A 368 6.02 -16.76 1.47
C LEU A 368 5.48 -16.65 2.89
N LEU A 369 4.53 -15.74 3.10
CA LEU A 369 3.89 -15.47 4.37
C LEU A 369 2.49 -16.11 4.37
N PRO A 370 2.21 -17.07 5.30
CA PRO A 370 0.94 -17.78 5.32
C PRO A 370 -0.28 -16.86 5.44
N ALA A 371 -1.27 -17.10 4.58
CA ALA A 371 -2.56 -16.44 4.54
C ALA A 371 -3.59 -17.40 3.92
N PRO A 372 -4.10 -18.40 4.66
CA PRO A 372 -4.98 -19.43 4.11
C PRO A 372 -6.24 -18.87 3.44
N ASP A 373 -6.76 -17.74 3.92
CA ASP A 373 -7.92 -17.06 3.37
C ASP A 373 -7.57 -15.97 2.33
N TYR A 374 -6.39 -16.01 1.74
CA TYR A 374 -5.88 -14.93 0.88
C TYR A 374 -6.85 -14.56 -0.25
N ARG A 375 -7.43 -15.57 -0.92
CA ARG A 375 -8.41 -15.39 -2.00
C ARG A 375 -9.86 -15.63 -1.57
N SER A 376 -10.10 -16.06 -0.33
CA SER A 376 -11.43 -16.33 0.19
C SER A 376 -12.24 -15.04 0.34
N PRO A 377 -13.56 -15.06 0.10
CA PRO A 377 -14.42 -13.93 0.45
C PRO A 377 -14.41 -13.70 1.96
N ILE A 378 -14.81 -12.49 2.41
CA ILE A 378 -15.10 -12.29 3.83
C ILE A 378 -16.24 -13.24 4.21
N ALA A 379 -16.07 -13.98 5.31
CA ALA A 379 -17.07 -14.92 5.80
C ALA A 379 -18.38 -14.20 6.15
N ASP A 380 -19.52 -14.86 5.92
CA ASP A 380 -20.84 -14.25 6.02
C ASP A 380 -21.13 -13.66 7.41
N GLY A 381 -20.71 -14.32 8.49
CA GLY A 381 -20.86 -13.81 9.86
C GLY A 381 -20.05 -12.53 10.10
N MET A 382 -18.80 -12.50 9.63
CA MET A 382 -17.95 -11.31 9.72
C MET A 382 -18.52 -10.15 8.89
N GLN A 383 -19.01 -10.43 7.67
CA GLN A 383 -19.66 -9.44 6.81
C GLN A 383 -20.91 -8.88 7.49
N TRP A 384 -21.73 -9.73 8.09
CA TRP A 384 -22.90 -9.31 8.85
C TRP A 384 -22.51 -8.35 10.00
N LEU A 385 -21.47 -8.68 10.77
CA LEU A 385 -20.99 -7.83 11.87
C LEU A 385 -20.51 -6.46 11.37
N LEU A 386 -19.76 -6.43 10.25
CA LEU A 386 -19.27 -5.19 9.65
C LEU A 386 -20.41 -4.27 9.21
N GLU A 387 -21.54 -4.82 8.78
CA GLU A 387 -22.70 -4.07 8.32
C GLU A 387 -23.65 -3.66 9.46
N HIS A 388 -23.76 -4.45 10.53
CA HIS A 388 -24.81 -4.28 11.54
C HIS A 388 -24.30 -3.77 12.89
N VAL A 389 -23.01 -3.89 13.20
CA VAL A 389 -22.42 -3.38 14.44
C VAL A 389 -21.80 -2.01 14.17
N PRO A 390 -22.33 -0.92 14.76
CA PRO A 390 -21.79 0.42 14.58
C PRO A 390 -20.30 0.47 14.92
N HIS A 391 -19.54 1.21 14.10
CA HIS A 391 -18.10 1.43 14.26
C HIS A 391 -17.21 0.17 14.27
N PHE A 392 -17.73 -1.05 14.08
CA PHE A 392 -16.92 -2.27 14.13
C PHE A 392 -15.81 -2.26 13.08
N HIS A 393 -16.10 -1.79 11.86
CA HIS A 393 -15.09 -1.62 10.81
C HIS A 393 -13.92 -0.70 11.21
N ARG A 394 -14.17 0.35 12.03
CA ARG A 394 -13.13 1.27 12.54
C ARG A 394 -12.24 0.59 13.57
N TRP A 395 -12.85 -0.12 14.52
CA TRP A 395 -12.11 -0.90 15.50
C TRP A 395 -11.35 -2.06 14.86
N TYR A 396 -11.92 -2.68 13.84
CA TYR A 396 -11.24 -3.72 13.07
C TYR A 396 -10.02 -3.17 12.32
N ARG A 397 -10.17 -2.02 11.64
CA ARG A 397 -9.04 -1.28 11.07
C ARG A 397 -7.96 -0.98 12.11
N LEU A 398 -8.34 -0.42 13.26
CA LEU A 398 -7.40 -0.06 14.33
C LEU A 398 -6.64 -1.28 14.85
N TYR A 399 -7.34 -2.40 15.04
CA TYR A 399 -6.72 -3.65 15.47
C TYR A 399 -5.72 -4.19 14.44
N GLN A 400 -6.08 -4.17 13.15
CA GLN A 400 -5.16 -4.54 12.07
C GLN A 400 -3.96 -3.59 12.00
N PHE A 401 -4.16 -2.28 12.19
CA PHE A 401 -3.09 -1.31 12.34
C PHE A 401 -2.15 -1.72 13.47
N TRP A 402 -2.64 -1.89 14.69
CA TRP A 402 -1.78 -2.18 15.83
C TRP A 402 -0.98 -3.48 15.67
N THR A 403 -1.66 -4.55 15.22
CA THR A 403 -1.07 -5.90 15.19
C THR A 403 -0.19 -6.17 13.97
N THR A 404 -0.40 -5.48 12.84
CA THR A 404 0.33 -5.77 11.60
C THR A 404 1.18 -4.61 11.10
N VAL A 405 0.83 -3.37 11.45
CA VAL A 405 1.43 -2.16 10.89
C VAL A 405 2.53 -1.60 11.79
N GLU A 406 2.49 -1.79 13.11
CA GLU A 406 3.61 -1.42 14.00
C GLU A 406 4.34 -2.67 14.54
N GLY A 407 3.61 -3.74 14.86
CA GLY A 407 4.12 -4.90 15.61
C GLY A 407 5.14 -5.83 14.92
N ARG A 408 5.63 -5.53 13.72
CA ARG A 408 6.55 -6.42 12.96
C ARG A 408 7.96 -5.87 12.76
N ARG A 409 8.25 -4.68 13.29
CA ARG A 409 9.54 -4.01 13.09
C ARG A 409 10.72 -4.80 13.69
N ASP A 410 10.52 -5.44 14.83
CA ASP A 410 11.61 -6.12 15.54
C ASP A 410 12.13 -7.37 14.78
N TYR A 411 11.39 -7.89 13.79
CA TYR A 411 11.84 -8.99 12.94
C TYR A 411 12.88 -8.59 11.89
N VAL A 412 13.04 -7.30 11.64
CA VAL A 412 13.99 -6.79 10.64
C VAL A 412 15.13 -6.02 11.29
N ASP A 413 15.12 -5.86 12.61
CA ASP A 413 16.21 -5.22 13.32
C ASP A 413 17.46 -6.09 13.26
N VAL A 414 18.59 -5.43 12.95
CA VAL A 414 19.91 -6.05 12.94
C VAL A 414 20.44 -6.08 14.37
N ASP A 415 20.82 -7.26 14.83
CA ASP A 415 21.65 -7.47 16.01
C ASP A 415 23.12 -7.55 15.56
N PRO A 416 23.98 -6.56 15.90
CA PRO A 416 25.38 -6.56 15.49
C PRO A 416 26.20 -7.75 15.97
N GLU A 417 25.76 -8.43 17.03
CA GLU A 417 26.43 -9.61 17.60
C GLU A 417 25.93 -10.92 16.95
N TRP A 418 24.91 -10.84 16.10
CA TRP A 418 24.36 -11.97 15.38
C TRP A 418 25.29 -12.43 14.26
N THR A 419 25.52 -13.74 14.16
CA THR A 419 26.54 -14.33 13.27
C THR A 419 25.99 -15.32 12.25
N HIS A 420 24.68 -15.61 12.28
CA HIS A 420 24.09 -16.54 11.31
C HIS A 420 24.02 -15.87 9.93
N PRO A 421 24.46 -16.55 8.84
CA PRO A 421 24.74 -15.88 7.56
C PRO A 421 23.49 -15.46 6.76
N VAL A 422 22.32 -16.00 7.08
CA VAL A 422 21.08 -15.79 6.32
C VAL A 422 19.93 -15.21 7.17
N SER A 423 20.26 -14.68 8.35
CA SER A 423 19.35 -13.95 9.24
C SER A 423 20.10 -12.80 9.90
N VAL A 424 19.38 -11.79 10.41
CA VAL A 424 20.03 -10.57 10.98
C VAL A 424 19.90 -10.42 12.50
N SER A 425 19.11 -11.28 13.13
CA SER A 425 18.89 -11.30 14.58
C SER A 425 18.16 -12.60 14.96
N ARG A 426 18.05 -12.89 16.26
CA ARG A 426 17.28 -14.02 16.77
C ARG A 426 15.83 -14.03 16.26
N ASN A 427 15.13 -12.90 16.38
CA ASN A 427 13.74 -12.79 15.93
C ASN A 427 13.62 -13.01 14.42
N ASN A 428 14.57 -12.47 13.65
CA ASN A 428 14.61 -12.69 12.20
C ASN A 428 14.84 -14.16 11.84
N ASP A 429 15.66 -14.87 12.62
CA ASP A 429 15.94 -16.30 12.43
C ASP A 429 14.76 -17.21 12.82
N GLU A 430 14.03 -16.85 13.87
CA GLU A 430 12.77 -17.49 14.25
C GLU A 430 11.72 -17.32 13.14
N LEU A 431 11.56 -16.09 12.63
CA LEU A 431 10.71 -15.81 11.46
C LEU A 431 11.14 -16.66 10.27
N ARG A 432 12.44 -16.67 9.93
CA ARG A 432 12.99 -17.47 8.82
C ARG A 432 12.64 -18.95 8.97
N SER A 433 12.79 -19.50 10.17
CA SER A 433 12.49 -20.91 10.45
C SER A 433 11.01 -21.22 10.18
N VAL A 434 10.08 -20.40 10.70
CA VAL A 434 8.64 -20.60 10.45
C VAL A 434 8.28 -20.50 8.96
N LEU A 435 8.87 -19.56 8.22
CA LEU A 435 8.61 -19.44 6.77
C LEU A 435 9.24 -20.61 5.98
N THR A 436 10.34 -21.17 6.46
CA THR A 436 10.97 -22.36 5.88
C THR A 436 10.09 -23.60 6.12
N ASP A 437 9.61 -23.81 7.35
CA ASP A 437 8.70 -24.92 7.68
C ASP A 437 7.41 -24.86 6.84
N TYR A 438 6.90 -23.65 6.56
CA TYR A 438 5.77 -23.46 5.67
C TYR A 438 6.09 -23.92 4.23
N LEU A 439 7.25 -23.51 3.68
CA LEU A 439 7.69 -23.96 2.36
C LEU A 439 7.90 -25.48 2.31
N GLU A 440 8.57 -26.06 3.30
CA GLU A 440 8.77 -27.52 3.41
C GLU A 440 7.44 -28.27 3.43
N THR A 441 6.44 -27.75 4.14
CA THR A 441 5.10 -28.32 4.18
C THR A 441 4.41 -28.23 2.81
N GLN A 442 4.50 -27.08 2.13
CA GLN A 442 3.87 -26.87 0.83
C GLN A 442 4.51 -27.71 -0.29
N PHE A 443 5.82 -27.96 -0.21
CA PHE A 443 6.59 -28.74 -1.18
C PHE A 443 6.87 -30.18 -0.73
N ALA A 444 6.13 -30.70 0.26
CA ALA A 444 6.32 -32.08 0.75
C ALA A 444 6.17 -33.16 -0.35
N GLY A 445 5.44 -32.87 -1.42
CA GLY A 445 5.29 -33.74 -2.59
C GLY A 445 6.43 -33.66 -3.62
N ALA A 446 7.33 -32.67 -3.50
CA ALA A 446 8.45 -32.43 -4.40
C ALA A 446 9.66 -31.84 -3.62
N PRO A 447 10.23 -32.60 -2.65
CA PRO A 447 11.27 -32.10 -1.76
C PRO A 447 12.54 -31.66 -2.49
N GLU A 448 12.82 -32.20 -3.68
CA GLU A 448 13.92 -31.78 -4.54
C GLU A 448 13.81 -30.33 -5.03
N MET A 449 12.61 -29.73 -5.01
CA MET A 449 12.42 -28.33 -5.38
C MET A 449 12.87 -27.36 -4.28
N LEU A 450 13.07 -27.82 -3.04
CA LEU A 450 13.39 -26.96 -1.89
C LEU A 450 14.65 -26.13 -2.10
N ASP A 451 15.67 -26.69 -2.74
CA ASP A 451 16.92 -25.98 -3.08
C ASP A 451 16.69 -24.79 -4.00
N SER A 452 15.60 -24.80 -4.79
CA SER A 452 15.23 -23.74 -5.70
C SER A 452 14.22 -22.74 -5.11
N VAL A 453 13.41 -23.14 -4.13
CA VAL A 453 12.30 -22.31 -3.62
C VAL A 453 12.54 -21.73 -2.23
N VAL A 454 13.49 -22.25 -1.46
CA VAL A 454 13.86 -21.69 -0.15
C VAL A 454 14.83 -20.52 -0.32
N PRO A 455 14.47 -19.30 0.10
CA PRO A 455 15.37 -18.15 -0.04
C PRO A 455 16.61 -18.22 0.83
N THR A 456 17.72 -17.75 0.28
CA THR A 456 19.06 -17.71 0.93
C THR A 456 19.42 -16.33 1.48
N TYR A 457 18.42 -15.48 1.72
CA TYR A 457 18.59 -14.12 2.25
C TYR A 457 17.62 -13.88 3.41
N PRO A 458 17.91 -12.95 4.35
CA PRO A 458 17.07 -12.73 5.52
C PRO A 458 15.65 -12.27 5.16
N PRO A 459 14.61 -12.79 5.85
CA PRO A 459 13.27 -12.23 5.76
C PRO A 459 13.27 -10.71 5.96
N GLY A 460 12.47 -10.00 5.16
CA GLY A 460 12.45 -8.54 5.15
C GLY A 460 13.48 -7.88 4.22
N ALA A 461 14.46 -8.59 3.68
CA ALA A 461 15.35 -8.00 2.67
C ALA A 461 14.68 -7.80 1.29
N LYS A 462 13.59 -8.53 1.05
CA LYS A 462 12.61 -8.29 -0.01
C LYS A 462 11.21 -8.34 0.59
N ARG A 463 10.22 -7.81 -0.14
CA ARG A 463 8.80 -7.88 0.26
C ARG A 463 8.38 -9.35 0.28
N MET A 464 7.92 -9.83 1.43
CA MET A 464 7.34 -11.17 1.57
C MET A 464 5.96 -11.21 0.91
N LEU A 465 5.60 -12.34 0.30
CA LEU A 465 4.36 -12.48 -0.47
C LEU A 465 3.33 -13.28 0.31
N ARG A 466 2.07 -12.86 0.28
CA ARG A 466 0.97 -13.61 0.91
C ARG A 466 0.65 -14.85 0.10
N ASP A 467 0.60 -16.00 0.75
CA ASP A 467 0.32 -17.28 0.08
C ASP A 467 -0.69 -18.13 0.84
N ASP A 468 -1.49 -18.88 0.08
CA ASP A 468 -2.47 -19.86 0.56
C ASP A 468 -2.18 -21.28 0.04
N GLY A 469 -0.95 -21.53 -0.43
CA GLY A 469 -0.49 -22.80 -0.99
C GLY A 469 -0.64 -22.96 -2.51
N THR A 470 -1.27 -21.99 -3.17
CA THR A 470 -1.44 -22.06 -4.63
C THR A 470 -0.13 -21.92 -5.39
N TRP A 471 0.84 -21.18 -4.86
CA TRP A 471 2.13 -21.03 -5.52
C TRP A 471 2.85 -22.38 -5.67
N ALA A 472 3.01 -23.12 -4.56
CA ALA A 472 3.63 -24.44 -4.58
C ALA A 472 2.82 -25.42 -5.43
N THR A 473 1.49 -25.43 -5.27
CA THR A 473 0.59 -26.26 -6.08
C THR A 473 0.77 -26.00 -7.58
N THR A 474 0.97 -24.74 -7.97
CA THR A 474 1.18 -24.35 -9.38
C THR A 474 2.55 -24.81 -9.88
N LEU A 475 3.62 -24.60 -9.10
CA LEU A 475 4.97 -24.97 -9.50
C LEU A 475 5.19 -26.49 -9.59
N MET A 476 4.40 -27.29 -8.86
CA MET A 476 4.47 -28.76 -8.89
C MET A 476 3.64 -29.40 -10.02
N ARG A 477 2.98 -28.61 -10.89
CA ARG A 477 2.24 -29.15 -12.03
C ARG A 477 3.19 -29.66 -13.12
N GLU A 478 2.75 -30.68 -13.85
CA GLU A 478 3.54 -31.26 -14.96
C GLU A 478 3.77 -30.28 -16.12
N ASP A 479 2.87 -29.32 -16.33
CA ASP A 479 2.91 -28.31 -17.40
C ASP A 479 3.54 -26.98 -16.95
N VAL A 480 4.16 -26.95 -15.77
CA VAL A 480 4.87 -25.78 -15.25
C VAL A 480 6.33 -26.15 -15.00
N HIS A 481 7.24 -25.36 -15.56
CA HIS A 481 8.68 -25.59 -15.49
C HIS A 481 9.37 -24.44 -14.78
N LEU A 482 9.98 -24.72 -13.62
CA LEU A 482 10.80 -23.75 -12.91
C LEU A 482 12.24 -23.81 -13.42
N VAL A 483 12.73 -22.69 -13.95
CA VAL A 483 14.10 -22.53 -14.45
C VAL A 483 14.84 -21.56 -13.54
N THR A 484 15.94 -22.01 -12.94
CA THR A 484 16.80 -21.19 -12.05
C THR A 484 18.10 -20.74 -12.71
N ASP A 485 18.46 -21.33 -13.86
CA ASP A 485 19.58 -20.89 -14.68
C ASP A 485 19.36 -19.48 -15.24
N GLY A 486 20.48 -18.78 -15.48
CA GLY A 486 20.45 -17.45 -16.08
C GLY A 486 19.90 -17.52 -17.51
N ILE A 487 19.29 -16.42 -17.97
CA ILE A 487 18.95 -16.25 -19.38
C ILE A 487 20.19 -15.74 -20.12
N ASP A 488 20.63 -16.45 -21.15
CA ASP A 488 21.72 -16.03 -22.02
C ASP A 488 21.21 -15.07 -23.11
N HIS A 489 20.24 -15.52 -23.91
CA HIS A 489 19.58 -14.73 -24.94
C HIS A 489 18.18 -15.24 -25.29
N ILE A 490 17.44 -14.44 -26.04
CA ILE A 490 16.15 -14.78 -26.62
C ILE A 490 16.35 -15.07 -28.12
N GLU A 491 15.82 -16.19 -28.59
CA GLU A 491 15.74 -16.55 -30.01
C GLU A 491 14.35 -16.17 -30.57
N ALA A 492 14.12 -16.38 -31.87
CA ALA A 492 12.87 -15.99 -32.51
C ALA A 492 11.61 -16.67 -31.91
N ASP A 493 11.76 -17.85 -31.32
CA ASP A 493 10.66 -18.71 -30.87
C ASP A 493 10.92 -19.35 -29.49
N GLY A 494 11.85 -18.78 -28.72
CA GLY A 494 12.20 -19.31 -27.40
C GLY A 494 13.27 -18.54 -26.65
N ILE A 495 13.64 -19.06 -25.49
CA ILE A 495 14.66 -18.51 -24.60
C ILE A 495 15.75 -19.56 -24.39
N VAL A 496 17.01 -19.13 -24.49
CA VAL A 496 18.19 -19.96 -24.23
C VAL A 496 18.79 -19.56 -22.90
N THR A 497 19.00 -20.55 -22.03
CA THR A 497 19.61 -20.38 -20.71
C THR A 497 21.12 -20.56 -20.78
N THR A 498 21.82 -20.12 -19.73
CA THR A 498 23.30 -20.12 -19.67
C THR A 498 23.93 -21.51 -19.65
N ASP A 499 23.16 -22.55 -19.31
CA ASP A 499 23.56 -23.96 -19.41
C ASP A 499 23.40 -24.53 -20.83
N GLY A 500 22.84 -23.75 -21.76
CA GLY A 500 22.59 -24.11 -23.14
C GLY A 500 21.25 -24.80 -23.39
N ALA A 501 20.39 -24.94 -22.36
CA ALA A 501 19.04 -25.42 -22.56
C ALA A 501 18.20 -24.38 -23.31
N ARG A 502 17.25 -24.86 -24.11
CA ARG A 502 16.36 -24.04 -24.92
C ARG A 502 14.91 -24.35 -24.59
N HIS A 503 14.13 -23.31 -24.31
CA HIS A 503 12.72 -23.40 -23.97
C HIS A 503 11.89 -22.64 -24.99
N GLU A 504 10.99 -23.32 -25.69
CA GLU A 504 10.09 -22.69 -26.66
C GLU A 504 9.07 -21.78 -25.95
N ALA A 505 8.76 -20.65 -26.58
CA ALA A 505 7.75 -19.72 -26.07
C ALA A 505 7.02 -19.02 -27.22
N ASP A 506 5.69 -18.97 -27.13
CA ASP A 506 4.85 -18.14 -28.00
C ASP A 506 4.68 -16.73 -27.42
N VAL A 507 4.82 -16.60 -26.10
CA VAL A 507 4.60 -15.36 -25.35
C VAL A 507 5.66 -15.21 -24.26
N ILE A 508 6.18 -13.99 -24.09
CA ILE A 508 7.04 -13.62 -22.97
C ILE A 508 6.35 -12.56 -22.10
N ILE A 509 6.13 -12.87 -20.83
CA ILE A 509 5.57 -11.97 -19.83
C ILE A 509 6.68 -11.52 -18.88
N TYR A 510 6.98 -10.23 -18.87
CA TYR A 510 7.95 -9.64 -17.94
C TYR A 510 7.27 -9.25 -16.62
N GLY A 511 7.54 -10.04 -15.56
CA GLY A 511 7.22 -9.72 -14.17
C GLY A 511 8.41 -9.13 -13.43
N THR A 512 9.10 -8.18 -14.09
CA THR A 512 10.47 -7.74 -13.75
C THR A 512 10.54 -6.44 -12.95
N GLY A 513 9.39 -5.95 -12.48
CA GLY A 513 9.30 -4.84 -11.54
C GLY A 513 9.38 -3.46 -12.21
N PHE A 514 9.94 -2.49 -11.50
CA PHE A 514 9.85 -1.07 -11.85
C PHE A 514 11.16 -0.33 -11.61
N HIS A 515 11.33 0.84 -12.22
CA HIS A 515 12.42 1.78 -11.96
C HIS A 515 12.21 2.55 -10.64
N ALA A 516 12.12 1.83 -9.51
CA ALA A 516 11.68 2.36 -8.22
C ALA A 516 12.63 3.39 -7.56
N SER A 517 13.89 3.45 -7.97
CA SER A 517 14.88 4.42 -7.47
C SER A 517 14.99 5.68 -8.31
N GLU A 518 14.28 5.74 -9.43
CA GLU A 518 14.34 6.86 -10.37
C GLU A 518 13.13 7.78 -10.15
N PHE A 519 13.12 8.41 -8.97
CA PHE A 519 12.07 9.34 -8.54
C PHE A 519 11.90 10.49 -9.54
N LEU A 520 10.65 10.87 -9.83
CA LEU A 520 10.29 11.94 -10.78
C LEU A 520 10.87 11.79 -12.21
N ARG A 521 11.37 10.60 -12.59
CA ARG A 521 11.94 10.31 -13.92
C ARG A 521 11.10 10.77 -15.12
N THR A 522 9.79 10.86 -14.97
CA THR A 522 8.87 11.17 -16.08
C THR A 522 8.80 12.65 -16.43
N LEU A 523 9.41 13.55 -15.65
CA LEU A 523 9.34 14.99 -15.89
C LEU A 523 10.62 15.71 -15.46
N LYS A 524 10.96 16.81 -16.14
CA LYS A 524 12.12 17.64 -15.77
C LYS A 524 11.75 18.59 -14.64
N VAL A 525 12.58 18.69 -13.60
CA VAL A 525 12.34 19.63 -12.49
C VAL A 525 13.52 20.57 -12.35
N THR A 526 13.29 21.85 -12.57
CA THR A 526 14.29 22.92 -12.47
C THR A 526 13.93 23.85 -11.32
N GLY A 527 14.74 23.80 -10.26
CA GLY A 527 14.58 24.62 -9.06
C GLY A 527 15.34 25.94 -9.11
N ARG A 528 15.69 26.44 -7.93
CA ARG A 528 16.44 27.68 -7.71
C ARG A 528 17.74 27.70 -8.51
N GLY A 529 18.10 28.85 -9.06
CA GLY A 529 19.35 29.05 -9.81
C GLY A 529 19.45 28.21 -11.09
N GLY A 530 18.34 27.64 -11.58
CA GLY A 530 18.33 26.75 -12.74
C GLY A 530 18.82 25.32 -12.45
N GLN A 531 18.91 24.92 -11.17
CA GLN A 531 19.36 23.60 -10.76
C GLN A 531 18.37 22.51 -11.20
N ASP A 532 18.84 21.51 -11.95
CA ASP A 532 18.07 20.32 -12.26
C ASP A 532 18.05 19.35 -11.06
N LEU A 533 16.88 18.77 -10.75
CA LEU A 533 16.68 17.86 -9.63
C LEU A 533 17.43 16.54 -9.79
N HIS A 534 17.44 15.97 -10.99
CA HIS A 534 18.10 14.69 -11.22
C HIS A 534 19.62 14.85 -11.19
N ASP A 535 20.14 15.98 -11.68
CA ASP A 535 21.55 16.34 -11.51
C ASP A 535 21.90 16.57 -10.03
N TYR A 536 21.02 17.24 -9.26
CA TYR A 536 21.21 17.45 -7.81
C TYR A 536 21.27 16.12 -7.06
N TRP A 537 20.39 15.18 -7.38
CA TRP A 537 20.40 13.85 -6.77
C TRP A 537 21.53 12.95 -7.27
N SER A 538 21.99 13.12 -8.52
CA SER A 538 23.04 12.31 -9.13
C SER A 538 22.79 10.78 -8.97
N GLY A 539 21.55 10.35 -9.11
CA GLY A 539 21.13 8.95 -8.93
C GLY A 539 20.92 8.50 -7.48
N ASP A 540 21.16 9.38 -6.50
CA ASP A 540 20.97 9.12 -5.07
C ASP A 540 19.84 10.00 -4.49
N ALA A 541 18.61 9.70 -4.92
CA ALA A 541 17.45 10.51 -4.54
C ALA A 541 17.25 10.58 -3.02
N ARG A 542 17.05 11.79 -2.51
CA ARG A 542 16.94 12.13 -1.08
C ARG A 542 15.91 13.24 -0.86
N ALA A 543 15.23 13.20 0.28
CA ALA A 543 14.26 14.20 0.71
C ALA A 543 14.25 14.28 2.24
N TYR A 544 13.92 15.44 2.80
CA TYR A 544 13.64 15.57 4.23
C TYR A 544 12.23 15.05 4.52
N VAL A 545 12.13 14.07 5.43
CA VAL A 545 10.89 13.33 5.75
C VAL A 545 10.19 12.79 4.49
N GLY A 546 10.96 12.54 3.43
CA GLY A 546 10.40 12.07 2.15
C GLY A 546 9.62 13.10 1.33
N ALA A 547 9.54 14.36 1.77
CA ALA A 547 8.66 15.37 1.19
C ALA A 547 9.40 16.55 0.54
N THR A 548 10.38 17.16 1.21
CA THR A 548 10.96 18.44 0.78
C THR A 548 12.45 18.32 0.45
N ILE A 549 12.94 19.18 -0.46
CA ILE A 549 14.28 19.07 -1.04
C ILE A 549 14.92 20.48 -1.11
N PRO A 550 16.14 20.69 -0.60
CA PRO A 550 16.83 21.98 -0.72
C PRO A 550 16.99 22.40 -2.18
N GLY A 551 16.76 23.68 -2.48
CA GLY A 551 16.80 24.25 -3.83
C GLY A 551 15.48 24.12 -4.60
N PHE A 552 14.47 23.45 -4.05
CA PHE A 552 13.16 23.23 -4.69
C PHE A 552 12.02 23.70 -3.76
N PRO A 553 11.93 25.02 -3.47
CA PRO A 553 10.93 25.59 -2.57
C PRO A 553 9.49 25.29 -3.04
N ASN A 554 8.57 25.09 -2.10
CA ASN A 554 7.16 24.78 -2.33
C ASN A 554 6.86 23.53 -3.21
N LEU A 555 7.88 22.71 -3.52
CA LEU A 555 7.70 21.39 -4.11
C LEU A 555 7.66 20.35 -2.99
N PHE A 556 6.57 19.59 -2.94
CA PHE A 556 6.35 18.54 -1.95
C PHE A 556 6.16 17.19 -2.63
N CYS A 557 6.96 16.20 -2.26
CA CYS A 557 6.79 14.82 -2.71
C CYS A 557 5.85 14.06 -1.77
N MET A 558 4.90 13.34 -2.35
CA MET A 558 4.18 12.27 -1.68
C MET A 558 4.68 10.92 -2.16
N TRP A 559 4.83 9.99 -1.22
CA TRP A 559 5.54 8.74 -1.47
C TRP A 559 6.92 9.01 -2.12
N GLY A 560 7.63 10.02 -1.63
CA GLY A 560 8.97 10.39 -2.09
C GLY A 560 10.07 9.48 -1.55
N PRO A 561 11.35 9.86 -1.72
CA PRO A 561 12.49 9.08 -1.25
C PRO A 561 12.35 8.64 0.21
N ASN A 562 12.71 7.39 0.48
CA ASN A 562 12.71 6.79 1.81
C ASN A 562 11.35 6.72 2.55
N THR A 563 10.20 6.69 1.84
CA THR A 563 8.86 6.55 2.46
C THR A 563 8.15 5.22 2.22
N ASN A 564 8.79 4.30 1.49
CA ASN A 564 8.26 2.96 1.26
C ASN A 564 8.38 2.06 2.50
N LEU A 565 7.58 1.00 2.54
CA LEU A 565 7.26 0.24 3.74
C LEU A 565 7.49 -1.25 3.51
N VAL A 566 8.16 -1.91 4.46
CA VAL A 566 8.49 -3.35 4.34
C VAL A 566 7.71 -4.18 5.34
N VAL A 567 7.75 -3.81 6.62
CA VAL A 567 7.10 -4.54 7.71
C VAL A 567 6.20 -3.66 8.55
N ASN A 568 6.24 -2.35 8.34
CA ASN A 568 5.54 -1.36 9.13
C ASN A 568 4.84 -0.34 8.23
N GLY A 569 3.60 0.03 8.52
CA GLY A 569 2.86 0.99 7.70
C GLY A 569 2.06 0.38 6.54
N SER A 570 1.14 1.18 6.00
CA SER A 570 0.52 1.01 4.67
C SER A 570 0.80 2.29 3.87
N ILE A 571 1.05 2.18 2.56
CA ILE A 571 1.35 3.38 1.76
C ILE A 571 0.16 4.35 1.70
N LEU A 572 -1.05 3.81 1.81
CA LEU A 572 -2.25 4.62 1.89
C LEU A 572 -2.27 5.44 3.17
N GLN A 573 -1.96 4.82 4.31
CA GLN A 573 -1.83 5.52 5.58
C GLN A 573 -0.71 6.57 5.54
N TYR A 574 0.48 6.22 5.04
CA TYR A 574 1.58 7.19 4.94
C TYR A 574 1.23 8.37 4.03
N SER A 575 0.45 8.14 2.97
CA SER A 575 -0.05 9.21 2.12
C SER A 575 -1.03 10.13 2.86
N GLU A 576 -1.95 9.57 3.64
CA GLU A 576 -2.89 10.34 4.46
C GLU A 576 -2.14 11.15 5.53
N ILE A 577 -1.19 10.53 6.25
CA ILE A 577 -0.34 11.19 7.24
C ILE A 577 0.48 12.32 6.60
N SER A 578 1.04 12.09 5.41
CA SER A 578 1.81 13.10 4.65
C SER A 578 0.95 14.28 4.20
N SER A 579 -0.34 14.06 3.93
CA SER A 579 -1.24 15.14 3.53
C SER A 579 -1.40 16.21 4.61
N THR A 580 -1.21 15.85 5.89
CA THR A 580 -1.19 16.81 7.00
C THR A 580 -0.08 17.86 6.83
N LEU A 581 1.11 17.44 6.39
CA LEU A 581 2.22 18.36 6.11
C LEU A 581 1.85 19.33 4.99
N LEU A 582 1.16 18.86 3.95
CA LEU A 582 0.71 19.68 2.83
C LEU A 582 -0.31 20.74 3.27
N VAL A 583 -1.26 20.36 4.12
CA VAL A 583 -2.23 21.30 4.71
C VAL A 583 -1.49 22.35 5.56
N LYS A 584 -0.52 21.95 6.37
CA LYS A 584 0.29 22.92 7.14
C LYS A 584 1.09 23.84 6.23
N ALA A 585 1.67 23.34 5.14
CA ALA A 585 2.36 24.17 4.15
C ALA A 585 1.41 25.19 3.50
N ALA A 586 0.22 24.76 3.09
CA ALA A 586 -0.79 25.65 2.53
C ALA A 586 -1.22 26.74 3.53
N HIS A 587 -1.39 26.39 4.81
CA HIS A 587 -1.65 27.36 5.86
C HIS A 587 -0.53 28.40 5.95
N THR A 588 0.72 27.96 6.08
CA THR A 588 1.89 28.85 6.20
C THR A 588 2.02 29.78 4.98
N LEU A 589 1.78 29.27 3.77
CA LEU A 589 1.77 30.10 2.56
C LEU A 589 0.64 31.13 2.61
N LEU A 590 -0.59 30.73 2.94
CA LEU A 590 -1.73 31.66 3.04
C LEU A 590 -1.52 32.74 4.10
N ASP A 591 -0.88 32.41 5.22
CA ASP A 591 -0.61 33.29 6.36
C ASP A 591 0.48 34.36 6.11
N GLY A 592 1.11 34.33 4.93
CA GLY A 592 2.00 35.42 4.50
C GLY A 592 3.27 34.96 3.82
N ALA A 593 3.68 33.71 4.03
CA ALA A 593 4.86 33.17 3.39
C ALA A 593 4.68 33.06 1.86
N GLN A 594 5.78 33.21 1.15
CA GLN A 594 5.95 32.99 -0.27
C GLN A 594 6.72 31.70 -0.55
N GLU A 595 7.68 31.35 0.31
CA GLU A 595 8.51 30.16 0.15
C GLU A 595 8.56 29.33 1.43
N ILE A 596 8.53 28.01 1.27
CA ILE A 596 8.87 27.01 2.28
C ILE A 596 9.94 26.12 1.67
N GLU A 597 11.14 26.17 2.24
CA GLU A 597 12.31 25.43 1.77
C GLU A 597 13.02 24.77 2.95
N VAL A 598 13.34 23.47 2.88
CA VAL A 598 14.06 22.82 3.98
C VAL A 598 15.51 23.29 4.00
N LYS A 599 16.04 23.57 5.21
CA LYS A 599 17.43 23.97 5.39
C LYS A 599 18.37 22.83 5.03
N LYS A 600 19.47 23.15 4.36
CA LYS A 600 20.40 22.13 3.82
C LYS A 600 21.05 21.28 4.92
N ASP A 601 21.48 21.90 6.02
CA ASP A 601 22.12 21.21 7.15
C ASP A 601 21.14 20.27 7.88
N VAL A 602 19.87 20.67 8.04
CA VAL A 602 18.79 19.83 8.58
C VAL A 602 18.53 18.64 7.66
N PHE A 603 18.40 18.89 6.35
CA PHE A 603 18.26 17.85 5.33
C PHE A 603 19.43 16.85 5.37
N ASP A 604 20.67 17.33 5.40
CA ASP A 604 21.87 16.49 5.39
C ASP A 604 21.92 15.62 6.67
N THR A 605 21.76 16.24 7.85
CA THR A 605 21.76 15.56 9.16
C THR A 605 20.67 14.48 9.25
N PHE A 606 19.45 14.81 8.79
CA PHE A 606 18.35 13.86 8.77
C PHE A 606 18.66 12.65 7.89
N ASN A 607 19.22 12.89 6.70
CA ASN A 607 19.54 11.83 5.75
C ASN A 607 20.69 10.93 6.23
N GLU A 608 21.67 11.47 6.94
CA GLU A 608 22.72 10.66 7.59
C GLU A 608 22.13 9.71 8.65
N ARG A 609 21.22 10.21 9.49
CA ARG A 609 20.49 9.40 10.48
C ARG A 609 19.63 8.32 9.81
N LEU A 610 18.94 8.68 8.73
CA LEU A 610 18.09 7.79 7.94
C LEU A 610 18.90 6.66 7.30
N ASP A 611 20.06 6.96 6.73
CA ASP A 611 20.96 5.97 6.15
C ASP A 611 21.54 5.04 7.21
N ALA A 612 21.94 5.58 8.37
CA ALA A 612 22.39 4.78 9.50
C ALA A 612 21.31 3.82 10.00
N ALA A 613 20.07 4.30 10.14
CA ALA A 613 18.95 3.47 10.56
C ALA A 613 18.61 2.39 9.52
N ASN A 614 18.64 2.71 8.22
CA ASN A 614 18.40 1.72 7.17
C ASN A 614 19.46 0.61 7.15
N ARG A 615 20.73 0.90 7.44
CA ARG A 615 21.78 -0.13 7.58
C ARG A 615 21.49 -1.11 8.71
N MET A 616 20.75 -0.68 9.74
CA MET A 616 20.33 -1.49 10.89
C MET A 616 19.01 -2.22 10.64
N ARG A 617 18.68 -2.50 9.37
CA ARG A 617 17.50 -3.25 8.96
C ARG A 617 17.87 -4.38 8.01
N ALA A 618 17.10 -5.46 8.00
CA ALA A 618 17.32 -6.63 7.14
C ALA A 618 17.50 -6.26 5.66
N TRP A 619 16.74 -5.29 5.14
CA TRP A 619 16.88 -4.79 3.77
C TRP A 619 18.12 -3.94 3.52
N GLY A 620 18.66 -3.28 4.54
CA GLY A 620 19.92 -2.55 4.41
C GLY A 620 21.12 -3.47 4.51
N ALA A 621 21.13 -4.35 5.50
CA ALA A 621 22.23 -5.26 5.80
C ALA A 621 22.42 -6.40 4.79
N SER A 622 21.35 -6.83 4.11
CA SER A 622 21.43 -7.93 3.14
C SER A 622 22.02 -7.50 1.81
N ASP A 623 22.90 -8.32 1.23
CA ASP A 623 23.47 -8.09 -0.11
C ASP A 623 22.55 -8.52 -1.26
N VAL A 624 21.36 -9.06 -0.95
CA VAL A 624 20.43 -9.49 -1.99
C VAL A 624 19.97 -8.29 -2.84
N SER A 625 20.01 -8.45 -4.16
CA SER A 625 19.49 -7.43 -5.08
C SER A 625 17.98 -7.27 -4.89
N SER A 626 17.55 -6.07 -4.50
CA SER A 626 16.15 -5.68 -4.35
C SER A 626 15.94 -4.26 -4.87
N TRP A 627 14.71 -3.92 -5.23
CA TRP A 627 14.35 -2.56 -5.65
C TRP A 627 14.40 -1.54 -4.50
N TYR A 628 14.68 -1.97 -3.27
CA TYR A 628 14.86 -1.11 -2.11
C TYR A 628 16.19 -0.34 -2.12
N LYS A 629 17.12 -0.73 -3.01
CA LYS A 629 18.44 -0.14 -3.14
C LYS A 629 18.60 0.51 -4.51
N ASN A 630 19.24 1.67 -4.57
CA ASN A 630 19.63 2.30 -5.83
C ASN A 630 20.91 1.66 -6.40
N ALA A 631 21.39 2.20 -7.52
CA ALA A 631 22.59 1.71 -8.21
C ALA A 631 23.88 1.76 -7.38
N SER A 632 23.95 2.61 -6.34
CA SER A 632 25.10 2.67 -5.42
C SER A 632 24.95 1.76 -4.19
N GLY A 633 23.86 0.99 -4.12
CA GLY A 633 23.55 0.10 -2.99
C GLY A 633 22.94 0.80 -1.77
N ARG A 634 22.66 2.11 -1.84
CA ARG A 634 21.98 2.84 -0.75
C ARG A 634 20.50 2.48 -0.75
N VAL A 635 19.93 2.27 0.44
CA VAL A 635 18.48 2.09 0.59
C VAL A 635 17.76 3.41 0.36
N SER A 636 17.32 3.68 -0.88
CA SER A 636 16.66 4.94 -1.24
C SER A 636 15.14 4.93 -1.12
N GLN A 637 14.55 3.75 -0.91
CA GLN A 637 13.10 3.56 -0.96
C GLN A 637 12.48 3.57 0.43
N ASN A 638 13.10 2.88 1.38
CA ASN A 638 12.41 2.45 2.60
C ASN A 638 12.57 3.41 3.78
N TRP A 639 11.50 3.48 4.57
CA TRP A 639 11.45 4.15 5.86
C TRP A 639 11.88 3.18 6.98
N PRO A 640 12.91 3.49 7.80
CA PRO A 640 13.41 2.58 8.82
C PRO A 640 12.83 2.80 10.23
N PHE A 641 12.09 3.90 10.46
CA PHE A 641 11.56 4.28 11.77
C PHE A 641 10.12 3.82 11.99
N SER A 642 9.54 4.09 13.16
CA SER A 642 8.14 3.75 13.45
C SER A 642 7.14 4.59 12.66
N THR A 643 5.90 4.15 12.60
CA THR A 643 4.80 4.97 12.03
C THR A 643 4.52 6.19 12.90
N LEU A 644 4.68 6.06 14.22
CA LEU A 644 4.56 7.18 15.16
C LEU A 644 5.60 8.27 14.88
N GLU A 645 6.84 7.90 14.59
CA GLU A 645 7.87 8.87 14.25
C GLU A 645 7.54 9.60 12.94
N PHE A 646 7.11 8.88 11.90
CA PHE A 646 6.67 9.50 10.65
C PHE A 646 5.52 10.48 10.88
N TRP A 647 4.48 10.07 11.62
CA TRP A 647 3.35 10.92 11.98
C TRP A 647 3.77 12.17 12.77
N ASN A 648 4.68 12.03 13.72
CA ASN A 648 5.19 13.16 14.49
C ASN A 648 5.97 14.16 13.62
N LEU A 649 6.72 13.68 12.63
CA LEU A 649 7.49 14.52 11.72
C LEU A 649 6.64 15.24 10.68
N THR A 650 5.47 14.71 10.31
CA THR A 650 4.60 15.29 9.26
C THR A 650 3.41 16.09 9.79
N ARG A 651 3.08 16.00 11.08
CA ARG A 651 1.92 16.70 11.66
C ARG A 651 2.12 18.21 11.87
N SER A 652 3.34 18.72 11.67
CA SER A 652 3.68 20.14 11.79
C SER A 652 4.81 20.52 10.81
N ILE A 653 4.86 21.79 10.42
CA ILE A 653 6.07 22.41 9.87
C ILE A 653 6.86 22.95 11.04
N ASP A 654 8.06 22.42 11.23
CA ASP A 654 9.00 22.93 12.22
C ASP A 654 9.75 24.13 11.64
N GLU A 655 9.49 25.33 12.16
CA GLU A 655 10.13 26.57 11.72
C GLU A 655 11.67 26.55 11.87
N GLU A 656 12.20 25.70 12.75
CA GLU A 656 13.65 25.51 12.86
C GLU A 656 14.20 24.69 11.69
N SER A 657 13.39 23.79 11.12
CA SER A 657 13.76 22.94 9.98
C SER A 657 13.68 23.65 8.63
N TYR A 658 12.87 24.71 8.51
CA TYR A 658 12.54 25.35 7.25
C TYR A 658 12.98 26.82 7.18
N ASP A 659 13.43 27.26 6.01
CA ASP A 659 13.44 28.67 5.64
C ASP A 659 12.03 29.01 5.14
N ILE A 660 11.31 29.82 5.94
CA ILE A 660 10.00 30.36 5.60
C ILE A 660 10.19 31.84 5.28
N ARG A 661 9.92 32.24 4.03
CA ARG A 661 10.16 33.62 3.55
C ARG A 661 8.91 34.29 3.09
#